data_AF-A0A833EBP4-F1
#
_entry.id   AF-A0A833EBP4-F1
#
_cell.length_a   1.000
_cell.length_b   1.000
_cell.length_c   1.000
_cell.angle_alpha   90.00
_cell.angle_beta   90.00
_cell.angle_gamma   90.00
#
_symmetry.space_group_name_H-M   'P 1'
#
loop_
_entity.id
_entity.type
_entity.pdbx_description
1 polymer ?
#
loop_
_entity_poly.entity_id
_entity_poly.type
_entity_poly.pdbx_seq_one_letter_code
_entity_poly.pdbx_strand_id
1 'polypeptide(L)'
;MKRITLAYILAVLLLIPASALAQEYQPPHTQPGPAVDVVRFRNFAEEIAPAAIEKGDMDVYFYNMRVSKVMQLEKNPDLTFVRAPSTMLSIILNPAPSTEDSFNPFQLKKVRQAIQYLINRDFIVKEIYKGRAVPMLAHVSPFEYDYITIFDMLEARDIRYDPELGRRMIAEALTEAGAVMKDGKWYFNDKPIVVKFVIRTEDERREIGEALTAELEKAGLTVERVYHPFAQAILRVYTTDPAEFQWHLYTEGWGRGAVEKYDFATINQMCAPWLGNMPGWLERGYWQYSNKLLDELGQRIFKGEFSDRRERDQLYRRMTELCLEESVRIWVATVLTSYPLNKDVKGISEDLGAGVRSLWFLRNAYVEGEDEITIGHLWVWTSRSIWNPVAGFNDVYSVDIWRNLVDPPIVRHPFTGIPMPFRAKYEVETAGPEGRLKIPEDAVVWDAEQDKWVRVQPGTEAVSKVTFDYSLYTNAKWHHGIGISMADILYAIAQIFEIAYDEDKSRVEVAISATSKPILETFKAFRIVDDHKLEVYVDFWHFDENYIAEYASLWGGAMPWELLYLMDKEVFEKPRPLYTYSDTAAARLARQQLSLILKEHVSVLRRTLLDLIREREYPESFFNVLGKKYETLDNALARYEALLSWFNQRGHMVVSSGPFTLETIDPAAQYAELRAYRDPSYPFKPGDWFFGQVQSPEVTSVSRRVNLAVESSITVKVRGEQPLYLSYVLRNPVTGAEVASGVVEPREGVAEIPLEGDIPAGFYNLHLLLYSDSVSRVNEHKTTIEVVEEEVQTTTPAETTTPTTVATEVAEAPAEDAEIPTLLPIVAALVLVAAAAVLLTSRRFKKRT
;
A
#
# COMPACT_ATOMS: atom_id res chain seq x y z
N MET A 1 18.68 42.13 31.39
CA MET A 1 18.83 41.16 30.27
C MET A 1 18.37 39.73 30.58
N LYS A 2 18.39 39.23 31.83
CA LYS A 2 17.95 37.85 32.16
C LYS A 2 16.43 37.60 32.30
N ARG A 3 15.57 38.62 32.11
CA ARG A 3 14.10 38.50 32.20
C ARG A 3 13.37 38.50 30.86
N ILE A 4 14.05 38.84 29.76
CA ILE A 4 13.46 38.84 28.40
C ILE A 4 13.70 37.49 27.71
N THR A 5 14.77 36.77 28.06
CA THR A 5 15.09 35.46 27.50
C THR A 5 14.17 34.33 28.02
N LEU A 6 13.59 34.48 29.22
CA LEU A 6 12.69 33.46 29.78
C LEU A 6 11.25 33.57 29.23
N ALA A 7 10.83 34.75 28.77
CA ALA A 7 9.54 34.96 28.12
C ALA A 7 9.53 34.42 26.67
N TYR A 8 10.67 34.47 25.98
CA TYR A 8 10.82 33.86 24.65
C TYR A 8 10.87 32.33 24.70
N ILE A 9 11.47 31.74 25.74
CA ILE A 9 11.47 30.28 25.92
C ILE A 9 10.08 29.76 26.33
N LEU A 10 9.27 30.55 27.04
CA LEU A 10 7.89 30.18 27.39
C LEU A 10 6.89 30.40 26.24
N ALA A 11 7.15 31.32 25.31
CA ALA A 11 6.32 31.55 24.13
C ALA A 11 6.59 30.54 22.99
N VAL A 12 7.79 29.96 22.92
CA VAL A 12 8.12 28.86 21.98
C VAL A 12 7.63 27.49 22.48
N LEU A 13 7.28 27.37 23.76
CA LEU A 13 6.63 26.17 24.34
C LEU A 13 5.09 26.20 24.27
N LEU A 14 4.49 27.26 23.72
CA LEU A 14 3.04 27.42 23.55
C LEU A 14 2.58 27.45 22.07
N LEU A 15 3.48 27.10 21.14
CA LEU A 15 3.17 26.79 19.74
C LEU A 15 3.21 25.27 19.51
N ILE A 16 2.68 24.51 20.46
CA ILE A 16 2.18 23.17 20.17
C ILE A 16 0.81 23.42 19.52
N PRO A 17 0.58 23.09 18.24
CA PRO A 17 -0.77 23.09 17.72
C PRO A 17 -1.58 22.19 18.66
N ALA A 18 -2.73 22.66 19.14
CA ALA A 18 -3.62 21.84 19.94
C ALA A 18 -4.10 20.68 19.07
N SER A 19 -3.30 19.62 19.00
CA SER A 19 -3.63 18.35 18.37
C SER A 19 -4.84 17.82 19.13
N ALA A 20 -5.92 17.64 18.39
CA ALA A 20 -7.12 16.99 18.88
C ALA A 20 -6.75 15.66 19.56
N LEU A 21 -7.10 15.53 20.85
CA LEU A 21 -7.18 14.30 21.65
C LEU A 21 -6.36 13.11 21.09
N ALA A 22 -5.02 13.21 21.13
CA ALA A 22 -4.22 12.00 21.07
C ALA A 22 -4.62 11.17 22.30
N GLN A 23 -5.23 10.01 22.09
CA GLN A 23 -5.43 9.04 23.15
C GLN A 23 -4.04 8.79 23.75
N GLU A 24 -3.82 9.21 25.00
CA GLU A 24 -2.56 9.01 25.67
C GLU A 24 -2.37 7.49 25.77
N TYR A 25 -1.53 6.94 24.88
CA TYR A 25 -1.32 5.50 24.84
C TYR A 25 -0.55 5.11 26.08
N GLN A 26 -1.21 4.34 26.95
CA GLN A 26 -0.59 3.72 28.09
C GLN A 26 -0.21 2.29 27.70
N PRO A 27 1.09 1.98 27.53
CA PRO A 27 1.55 0.63 27.26
C PRO A 27 1.14 -0.31 28.41
N PRO A 28 0.69 -1.55 28.12
CA PRO A 28 0.34 -2.51 29.17
C PRO A 28 1.55 -2.96 30.00
N HIS A 29 2.76 -2.89 29.42
CA HIS A 29 4.01 -3.24 30.09
C HIS A 29 5.21 -2.56 29.43
N THR A 30 6.41 -2.77 29.98
CA THR A 30 7.68 -2.27 29.44
C THR A 30 8.66 -3.38 29.01
N GLN A 31 8.22 -4.63 28.99
CA GLN A 31 9.03 -5.75 28.48
C GLN A 31 9.28 -5.62 26.97
N PRO A 32 10.40 -6.14 26.43
CA PRO A 32 10.63 -6.22 25.00
C PRO A 32 9.49 -6.96 24.28
N GLY A 33 9.22 -6.55 23.04
CA GLY A 33 8.21 -7.15 22.19
C GLY A 33 6.88 -6.38 22.17
N PRO A 34 5.81 -7.00 21.66
CA PRO A 34 4.51 -6.39 21.42
C PRO A 34 3.66 -6.28 22.68
N ALA A 35 2.52 -5.59 22.61
CA ALA A 35 1.66 -5.29 23.75
C ALA A 35 0.98 -6.53 24.37
N VAL A 36 0.72 -7.56 23.56
CA VAL A 36 0.08 -8.82 23.97
C VAL A 36 1.05 -9.98 23.85
N ASP A 37 0.84 -11.04 24.63
CA ASP A 37 1.66 -12.25 24.59
C ASP A 37 1.27 -13.20 23.45
N VAL A 38 0.00 -13.21 23.05
CA VAL A 38 -0.52 -14.14 22.02
C VAL A 38 -1.41 -13.41 21.00
N VAL A 39 -1.19 -13.71 19.72
CA VAL A 39 -2.12 -13.34 18.64
C VAL A 39 -2.60 -14.63 17.97
N ARG A 40 -3.93 -14.80 17.83
CA ARG A 40 -4.51 -15.94 17.11
C ARG A 40 -5.18 -15.49 15.83
N PHE A 41 -4.77 -16.06 14.71
CA PHE A 41 -5.48 -15.91 13.43
C PHE A 41 -6.41 -17.10 13.23
N ARG A 42 -7.67 -16.82 12.90
CA ARG A 42 -8.71 -17.83 12.67
C ARG A 42 -9.53 -17.48 11.44
N ASN A 43 -9.96 -18.50 10.70
CA ASN A 43 -10.90 -18.23 9.62
C ASN A 43 -12.31 -17.98 10.14
N PHE A 44 -12.94 -16.97 9.57
CA PHE A 44 -14.38 -16.74 9.66
C PHE A 44 -14.87 -16.39 8.27
N ALA A 45 -15.71 -17.26 7.73
CA ALA A 45 -16.43 -16.97 6.50
C ALA A 45 -17.22 -15.67 6.67
N GLU A 46 -17.36 -14.93 5.58
CA GLU A 46 -17.92 -13.58 5.62
C GLU A 46 -19.36 -13.56 6.16
N GLU A 47 -20.12 -14.64 5.92
CA GLU A 47 -21.51 -14.78 6.37
C GLU A 47 -21.64 -14.88 7.89
N ILE A 48 -20.63 -15.43 8.57
CA ILE A 48 -20.62 -15.65 10.03
C ILE A 48 -19.80 -14.63 10.80
N ALA A 49 -18.87 -13.93 10.15
CA ALA A 49 -17.99 -12.95 10.78
C ALA A 49 -18.74 -11.88 11.60
N PRO A 50 -19.88 -11.30 11.13
CA PRO A 50 -20.65 -10.34 11.93
C PRO A 50 -21.12 -10.91 13.28
N ALA A 51 -21.71 -12.10 13.29
CA ALA A 51 -22.20 -12.71 14.52
C ALA A 51 -21.04 -13.13 15.45
N ALA A 52 -19.91 -13.57 14.87
CA ALA A 52 -18.75 -13.98 15.63
C ALA A 52 -18.07 -12.80 16.35
N ILE A 53 -17.92 -11.63 15.70
CA ILE A 53 -17.35 -10.45 16.37
C ILE A 53 -18.31 -9.88 17.42
N GLU A 54 -19.63 -9.87 17.17
CA GLU A 54 -20.63 -9.44 18.16
C GLU A 54 -20.66 -10.33 19.41
N LYS A 55 -20.35 -11.62 19.26
CA LYS A 55 -20.27 -12.59 20.35
C LYS A 55 -18.92 -12.53 21.10
N GLY A 56 -17.93 -11.82 20.58
CA GLY A 56 -16.57 -11.80 21.12
C GLY A 56 -15.75 -13.04 20.79
N ASP A 57 -16.10 -13.80 19.73
CA ASP A 57 -15.29 -14.93 19.27
C ASP A 57 -14.01 -14.46 18.53
N MET A 58 -13.94 -13.15 18.20
CA MET A 58 -12.76 -12.44 17.70
C MET A 58 -12.79 -10.97 18.16
N ASP A 59 -11.64 -10.33 18.19
CA ASP A 59 -11.50 -8.91 18.54
C ASP A 59 -11.52 -7.99 17.32
N VAL A 60 -10.99 -8.48 16.19
CA VAL A 60 -10.84 -7.71 14.95
C VAL A 60 -11.04 -8.61 13.74
N TYR A 61 -11.68 -8.09 12.69
CA TYR A 61 -11.76 -8.79 11.39
C TYR A 61 -10.91 -8.09 10.32
N PHE A 62 -9.93 -8.81 9.75
CA PHE A 62 -8.93 -8.28 8.81
C PHE A 62 -9.35 -8.35 7.34
N TYR A 63 -10.37 -9.12 6.98
CA TYR A 63 -10.79 -9.22 5.58
C TYR A 63 -11.84 -8.16 5.22
N ASN A 64 -11.81 -7.69 3.98
CA ASN A 64 -12.81 -6.75 3.48
C ASN A 64 -14.18 -7.45 3.35
N MET A 65 -15.12 -7.09 4.22
CA MET A 65 -16.50 -7.58 4.13
C MET A 65 -17.30 -6.80 3.08
N ARG A 66 -18.32 -7.45 2.54
CA ARG A 66 -19.32 -6.81 1.72
C ARG A 66 -19.95 -5.64 2.45
N VAL A 67 -20.23 -4.58 1.70
CA VAL A 67 -20.73 -3.32 2.26
C VAL A 67 -22.01 -3.49 3.08
N SER A 68 -22.88 -4.43 2.68
CA SER A 68 -24.13 -4.72 3.41
C SER A 68 -23.87 -5.24 4.84
N LYS A 69 -22.81 -6.01 5.06
CA LYS A 69 -22.40 -6.54 6.36
C LYS A 69 -21.77 -5.46 7.23
N VAL A 70 -20.92 -4.61 6.63
CA VAL A 70 -20.35 -3.44 7.32
C VAL A 70 -21.47 -2.53 7.83
N MET A 71 -22.44 -2.19 6.98
CA MET A 71 -23.59 -1.35 7.35
C MET A 71 -24.46 -1.96 8.46
N GLN A 72 -24.50 -3.28 8.58
CA GLN A 72 -25.17 -3.95 9.69
C GLN A 72 -24.39 -3.72 10.99
N LEU A 73 -23.08 -3.97 10.98
CA LEU A 73 -22.22 -3.86 12.16
C LEU A 73 -22.04 -2.42 12.65
N GLU A 74 -22.09 -1.42 11.76
CA GLU A 74 -22.02 0.00 12.12
C GLU A 74 -23.17 0.45 13.04
N LYS A 75 -24.25 -0.34 13.15
CA LYS A 75 -25.36 -0.08 14.07
C LYS A 75 -25.08 -0.55 15.50
N ASN A 76 -24.03 -1.34 15.71
CA ASN A 76 -23.66 -1.87 17.01
C ASN A 76 -22.71 -0.90 17.73
N PRO A 77 -23.10 -0.29 18.87
CA PRO A 77 -22.26 0.65 19.60
C PRO A 77 -21.07 -0.01 20.32
N ASP A 78 -21.04 -1.34 20.42
CA ASP A 78 -19.93 -2.10 21.01
C ASP A 78 -18.79 -2.36 20.01
N LEU A 79 -18.98 -1.95 18.75
CA LEU A 79 -17.96 -2.07 17.71
C LEU A 79 -17.45 -0.70 17.27
N THR A 80 -16.15 -0.64 17.01
CA THR A 80 -15.48 0.49 16.37
C THR A 80 -14.94 0.08 15.00
N PHE A 81 -14.52 1.05 14.19
CA PHE A 81 -14.07 0.79 12.82
C PHE A 81 -12.81 1.58 12.50
N VAL A 82 -11.79 0.89 12.02
CA VAL A 82 -10.65 1.49 11.33
C VAL A 82 -10.96 1.46 9.84
N ARG A 83 -10.75 2.58 9.14
CA ARG A 83 -11.07 2.71 7.71
C ARG A 83 -9.84 3.09 6.91
N ALA A 84 -9.59 2.39 5.82
CA ALA A 84 -8.49 2.68 4.91
C ALA A 84 -8.84 2.30 3.45
N PRO A 85 -8.36 3.04 2.43
CA PRO A 85 -8.53 2.74 1.01
C PRO A 85 -7.64 1.57 0.57
N SER A 86 -7.75 0.44 1.26
CA SER A 86 -6.76 -0.64 1.26
C SER A 86 -6.95 -1.67 0.15
N THR A 87 -7.99 -1.53 -0.69
CA THR A 87 -8.32 -2.50 -1.74
C THR A 87 -8.55 -1.79 -3.06
N MET A 88 -7.76 -2.14 -4.08
CA MET A 88 -7.97 -1.67 -5.45
C MET A 88 -8.49 -2.79 -6.34
N LEU A 89 -9.30 -2.43 -7.32
CA LEU A 89 -9.92 -3.38 -8.25
C LEU A 89 -9.57 -3.00 -9.69
N SER A 90 -9.23 -4.00 -10.49
CA SER A 90 -8.95 -3.85 -11.92
C SER A 90 -9.53 -5.03 -12.72
N ILE A 91 -9.64 -4.86 -14.04
CA ILE A 91 -9.85 -5.95 -14.99
C ILE A 91 -8.59 -6.04 -15.85
N ILE A 92 -7.85 -7.14 -15.76
CA ILE A 92 -6.75 -7.40 -16.69
C ILE A 92 -7.29 -8.05 -17.95
N LEU A 93 -6.81 -7.59 -19.10
CA LEU A 93 -7.14 -8.08 -20.43
C LEU A 93 -5.94 -8.81 -21.01
N ASN A 94 -6.16 -9.96 -21.65
CA ASN A 94 -5.13 -10.74 -22.32
C ASN A 94 -4.91 -10.21 -23.75
N PRO A 95 -3.79 -9.54 -24.08
CA PRO A 95 -3.54 -8.99 -25.41
C PRO A 95 -2.84 -9.98 -26.36
N ALA A 96 -2.68 -11.26 -25.98
CA ALA A 96 -1.98 -12.23 -26.81
C ALA A 96 -2.59 -12.36 -28.22
N PRO A 97 -1.77 -12.51 -29.27
CA PRO A 97 -2.23 -12.57 -30.64
C PRO A 97 -3.11 -13.81 -30.86
N SER A 98 -4.11 -13.66 -31.73
CA SER A 98 -4.99 -14.76 -32.14
C SER A 98 -4.20 -15.95 -32.67
N THR A 99 -4.73 -17.15 -32.44
CA THR A 99 -4.25 -18.37 -33.09
C THR A 99 -5.09 -18.67 -34.33
N GLU A 100 -4.67 -19.65 -35.13
CA GLU A 100 -5.45 -20.12 -36.29
C GLU A 100 -6.86 -20.58 -35.89
N ASP A 101 -7.00 -21.11 -34.68
CA ASP A 101 -8.23 -21.71 -34.19
C ASP A 101 -9.10 -20.80 -33.32
N SER A 102 -8.54 -19.72 -32.76
CA SER A 102 -9.21 -18.84 -31.82
C SER A 102 -8.83 -17.38 -32.03
N PHE A 103 -9.82 -16.57 -32.40
CA PHE A 103 -9.65 -15.12 -32.50
C PHE A 103 -9.76 -14.48 -31.11
N ASN A 104 -8.70 -13.79 -30.68
CA ASN A 104 -8.71 -13.00 -29.47
C ASN A 104 -9.05 -11.53 -29.79
N PRO A 105 -10.21 -11.01 -29.39
CA PRO A 105 -10.57 -9.62 -29.66
C PRO A 105 -9.71 -8.62 -28.88
N PHE A 106 -9.13 -9.01 -27.74
CA PHE A 106 -8.31 -8.13 -26.89
C PHE A 106 -6.88 -7.92 -27.41
N GLN A 107 -6.46 -8.64 -28.45
CA GLN A 107 -5.25 -8.29 -29.21
C GLN A 107 -5.37 -6.88 -29.83
N LEU A 108 -6.61 -6.48 -30.16
CA LEU A 108 -6.90 -5.18 -30.76
C LEU A 108 -6.94 -4.09 -29.69
N LYS A 109 -6.02 -3.13 -29.77
CA LYS A 109 -5.96 -1.98 -28.85
C LYS A 109 -7.30 -1.24 -28.76
N LYS A 110 -8.00 -1.03 -29.89
CA LYS A 110 -9.32 -0.40 -29.93
C LYS A 110 -10.38 -1.14 -29.09
N VAL A 111 -10.36 -2.49 -29.10
CA VAL A 111 -11.29 -3.28 -28.27
C VAL A 111 -10.96 -3.11 -26.79
N ARG A 112 -9.67 -3.11 -26.41
CA ARG A 112 -9.26 -2.86 -25.02
C ARG A 112 -9.70 -1.47 -24.55
N GLN A 113 -9.49 -0.44 -25.37
CA GLN A 113 -9.94 0.92 -25.09
C GLN A 113 -11.46 1.02 -24.97
N ALA A 114 -12.21 0.25 -25.77
CA ALA A 114 -13.68 0.22 -25.67
C ALA A 114 -14.16 -0.27 -24.30
N ILE A 115 -13.42 -1.15 -23.62
CA ILE A 115 -13.76 -1.62 -22.27
C ILE A 115 -13.81 -0.48 -21.25
N GLN A 116 -13.00 0.58 -21.44
CA GLN A 116 -13.03 1.76 -20.59
C GLN A 116 -14.41 2.43 -20.55
N TYR A 117 -15.16 2.37 -21.66
CA TYR A 117 -16.49 2.94 -21.82
C TYR A 117 -17.62 1.95 -21.49
N LEU A 118 -17.33 0.64 -21.48
CA LEU A 118 -18.29 -0.39 -21.08
C LEU A 118 -18.34 -0.61 -19.57
N ILE A 119 -17.27 -0.28 -18.84
CA ILE A 119 -17.26 -0.45 -17.39
C ILE A 119 -17.94 0.72 -16.68
N ASN A 120 -19.09 0.44 -16.04
CA ASN A 120 -19.86 1.46 -15.33
C ASN A 120 -19.32 1.68 -13.91
N ARG A 121 -18.22 2.44 -13.79
CA ARG A 121 -17.58 2.76 -12.50
C ARG A 121 -18.54 3.44 -11.53
N ASP A 122 -19.38 4.34 -12.03
CA ASP A 122 -20.39 5.04 -11.26
C ASP A 122 -21.41 4.09 -10.61
N PHE A 123 -21.95 3.16 -11.38
CA PHE A 123 -22.82 2.10 -10.87
C PHE A 123 -22.10 1.23 -9.84
N ILE A 124 -20.85 0.87 -10.11
CA ILE A 124 -20.05 0.06 -9.19
C ILE A 124 -19.88 0.79 -7.84
N VAL A 125 -19.48 2.06 -7.84
CA VAL A 125 -19.24 2.78 -6.59
C VAL A 125 -20.53 3.16 -5.85
N LYS A 126 -21.60 3.53 -6.58
CA LYS A 126 -22.88 3.98 -5.99
C LYS A 126 -23.79 2.82 -5.62
N GLU A 127 -23.92 1.81 -6.48
CA GLU A 127 -24.90 0.74 -6.31
C GLU A 127 -24.32 -0.54 -5.71
N ILE A 128 -23.11 -0.94 -6.10
CA ILE A 128 -22.47 -2.13 -5.53
C ILE A 128 -21.84 -1.78 -4.17
N TYR A 129 -21.01 -0.72 -4.13
CA TYR A 129 -20.30 -0.31 -2.91
C TYR A 129 -21.04 0.73 -2.04
N LYS A 130 -22.23 1.19 -2.43
CA LYS A 130 -23.06 2.14 -1.65
C LYS A 130 -22.27 3.37 -1.14
N GLY A 131 -21.39 3.91 -1.98
CA GLY A 131 -20.57 5.09 -1.66
C GLY A 131 -19.30 4.82 -0.83
N ARG A 132 -18.98 3.55 -0.52
CA ARG A 132 -17.75 3.14 0.20
C ARG A 132 -16.58 2.79 -0.74
N ALA A 133 -16.61 3.32 -1.95
CA ALA A 133 -15.53 3.21 -2.92
C ALA A 133 -15.51 4.47 -3.79
N VAL A 134 -14.37 4.75 -4.41
CA VAL A 134 -14.24 5.84 -5.40
C VAL A 134 -13.72 5.27 -6.72
N PRO A 135 -14.16 5.83 -7.87
CA PRO A 135 -13.78 5.31 -9.17
C PRO A 135 -12.28 5.49 -9.41
N MET A 136 -11.67 4.55 -10.12
CA MET A 136 -10.27 4.63 -10.55
C MET A 136 -10.16 4.54 -12.07
N LEU A 137 -9.42 5.46 -12.67
CA LEU A 137 -9.07 5.44 -14.10
C LEU A 137 -7.62 4.97 -14.34
N ALA A 138 -6.75 5.13 -13.34
CA ALA A 138 -5.34 4.75 -13.34
C ALA A 138 -5.00 3.93 -12.10
N HIS A 139 -3.75 3.45 -12.02
CA HIS A 139 -3.25 2.66 -10.88
C HIS A 139 -3.17 3.47 -9.60
N VAL A 140 -3.03 4.79 -9.70
CA VAL A 140 -3.15 5.72 -8.58
C VAL A 140 -4.60 6.15 -8.42
N SER A 141 -5.09 6.01 -7.20
CA SER A 141 -6.44 6.36 -6.78
C SER A 141 -6.54 7.80 -6.26
N PRO A 142 -7.75 8.39 -6.23
CA PRO A 142 -7.98 9.74 -5.71
C PRO A 142 -7.69 9.95 -4.21
N PHE A 143 -7.27 8.91 -3.48
CA PHE A 143 -6.85 9.03 -2.09
C PHE A 143 -5.34 9.16 -1.92
N GLU A 144 -4.54 8.93 -2.95
CA GLU A 144 -3.08 8.91 -2.85
C GLU A 144 -2.44 10.22 -3.25
N TYR A 145 -1.30 10.51 -2.63
CA TYR A 145 -0.58 11.77 -2.85
C TYR A 145 -0.22 11.98 -4.33
N ASP A 146 0.35 10.98 -5.00
CA ASP A 146 0.73 11.09 -6.42
C ASP A 146 -0.45 11.24 -7.40
N TYR A 147 -1.69 11.16 -6.93
CA TYR A 147 -2.85 11.50 -7.76
C TYR A 147 -2.83 12.96 -8.19
N ILE A 148 -2.26 13.86 -7.37
CA ILE A 148 -2.06 15.28 -7.71
C ILE A 148 -1.24 15.47 -8.99
N THR A 149 -0.40 14.48 -9.33
CA THR A 149 0.46 14.51 -10.51
C THR A 149 -0.29 14.17 -11.78
N ILE A 150 -1.46 13.53 -11.73
CA ILE A 150 -2.16 13.01 -12.93
C ILE A 150 -3.63 13.41 -13.06
N PHE A 151 -4.25 13.98 -12.03
CA PHE A 151 -5.72 14.17 -11.99
C PHE A 151 -6.27 15.02 -13.14
N ASP A 152 -5.66 16.16 -13.44
CA ASP A 152 -6.08 17.08 -14.49
C ASP A 152 -6.00 16.42 -15.88
N MET A 153 -4.96 15.60 -16.11
CA MET A 153 -4.81 14.80 -17.32
C MET A 153 -5.92 13.75 -17.42
N LEU A 154 -6.26 13.06 -16.31
CA LEU A 154 -7.35 12.09 -16.30
C LEU A 154 -8.71 12.75 -16.55
N GLU A 155 -8.96 13.92 -15.95
CA GLU A 155 -10.18 14.69 -16.14
C GLU A 155 -10.35 15.16 -17.59
N ALA A 156 -9.26 15.58 -18.23
CA ALA A 156 -9.29 16.02 -19.63
C ALA A 156 -9.64 14.89 -20.63
N ARG A 157 -9.54 13.62 -20.23
CA ARG A 157 -9.81 12.46 -21.09
C ARG A 157 -11.30 12.11 -21.20
N ASP A 158 -12.18 12.67 -20.34
CA ASP A 158 -13.64 12.40 -20.28
C ASP A 158 -14.02 10.92 -20.40
N ILE A 159 -13.22 10.02 -19.80
CA ILE A 159 -13.52 8.59 -19.79
C ILE A 159 -14.67 8.34 -18.82
N ARG A 160 -15.85 8.13 -19.40
CA ARG A 160 -17.09 7.85 -18.68
C ARG A 160 -17.79 6.62 -19.25
N TYR A 161 -18.77 6.11 -18.52
CA TYR A 161 -19.61 5.03 -19.01
C TYR A 161 -20.42 5.52 -20.22
N ASP A 162 -20.06 5.03 -21.40
CA ASP A 162 -20.74 5.28 -22.67
C ASP A 162 -20.82 3.95 -23.43
N PRO A 163 -21.83 3.12 -23.10
CA PRO A 163 -21.92 1.77 -23.65
C PRO A 163 -22.19 1.75 -25.16
N GLU A 164 -22.79 2.81 -25.71
CA GLU A 164 -22.99 2.93 -27.17
C GLU A 164 -21.67 3.19 -27.89
N LEU A 165 -20.86 4.13 -27.38
CA LEU A 165 -19.50 4.35 -27.90
C LEU A 165 -18.66 3.07 -27.80
N GLY A 166 -18.65 2.41 -26.64
CA GLY A 166 -17.90 1.16 -26.45
C GLY A 166 -18.32 0.07 -27.42
N ARG A 167 -19.63 -0.16 -27.61
CA ARG A 167 -20.13 -1.13 -28.61
C ARG A 167 -19.73 -0.76 -30.04
N ARG A 168 -19.82 0.51 -30.41
CA ARG A 168 -19.41 0.99 -31.74
C ARG A 168 -17.91 0.75 -31.97
N MET A 169 -17.05 1.09 -31.00
CA MET A 169 -15.61 0.85 -31.10
C MET A 169 -15.28 -0.63 -31.28
N ILE A 170 -15.96 -1.52 -30.54
CA ILE A 170 -15.81 -2.98 -30.72
C ILE A 170 -16.24 -3.39 -32.12
N ALA A 171 -17.42 -2.94 -32.57
CA ALA A 171 -17.95 -3.32 -33.87
C ALA A 171 -17.05 -2.88 -35.03
N GLU A 172 -16.55 -1.63 -34.99
CA GLU A 172 -15.60 -1.10 -35.95
C GLU A 172 -14.30 -1.92 -35.96
N ALA A 173 -13.69 -2.13 -34.80
CA ALA A 173 -12.43 -2.85 -34.69
C ALA A 173 -12.53 -4.32 -35.14
N LEU A 174 -13.63 -5.00 -34.81
CA LEU A 174 -13.87 -6.38 -35.24
C LEU A 174 -14.15 -6.48 -36.73
N THR A 175 -14.91 -5.55 -37.29
CA THR A 175 -15.17 -5.49 -38.74
C THR A 175 -13.88 -5.22 -39.52
N GLU A 176 -13.06 -4.26 -39.07
CA GLU A 176 -11.74 -3.97 -39.64
C GLU A 176 -10.82 -5.20 -39.60
N ALA A 177 -10.92 -6.01 -38.54
CA ALA A 177 -10.17 -7.26 -38.40
C ALA A 177 -10.74 -8.42 -39.24
N GLY A 178 -11.84 -8.23 -39.97
CA GLY A 178 -12.46 -9.25 -40.83
C GLY A 178 -13.50 -10.14 -40.14
N ALA A 179 -13.91 -9.81 -38.92
CA ALA A 179 -15.03 -10.50 -38.27
C ALA A 179 -16.38 -10.01 -38.83
N VAL A 180 -17.38 -10.88 -38.75
CA VAL A 180 -18.73 -10.63 -39.28
C VAL A 180 -19.75 -10.86 -38.18
N MET A 181 -20.71 -9.94 -38.06
CA MET A 181 -21.86 -10.12 -37.17
C MET A 181 -22.92 -11.01 -37.84
N LYS A 182 -23.30 -12.11 -37.20
CA LYS A 182 -24.39 -13.00 -37.60
C LYS A 182 -25.30 -13.24 -36.40
N ASP A 183 -26.60 -13.04 -36.55
CA ASP A 183 -27.61 -13.24 -35.49
C ASP A 183 -27.25 -12.57 -34.15
N GLY A 184 -26.67 -11.37 -34.22
CA GLY A 184 -26.26 -10.59 -33.04
C GLY A 184 -25.00 -11.11 -32.33
N LYS A 185 -24.25 -12.04 -32.93
CA LYS A 185 -22.96 -12.52 -32.44
C LYS A 185 -21.84 -12.32 -33.46
N TRP A 186 -20.63 -12.05 -32.98
CA TRP A 186 -19.44 -11.93 -33.83
C TRP A 186 -18.82 -13.27 -34.17
N TYR A 187 -18.45 -13.43 -35.43
CA TYR A 187 -17.78 -14.61 -35.98
C TYR A 187 -16.49 -14.19 -36.70
N PHE A 188 -15.44 -14.99 -36.57
CA PHE A 188 -14.21 -14.87 -37.35
C PHE A 188 -13.93 -16.23 -38.00
N ASN A 189 -13.71 -16.28 -39.32
CA ASN A 189 -13.58 -17.52 -40.10
C ASN A 189 -14.69 -18.55 -39.80
N ASP A 190 -15.95 -18.08 -39.78
CA ASP A 190 -17.16 -18.87 -39.47
C ASP A 190 -17.21 -19.52 -38.07
N LYS A 191 -16.25 -19.22 -37.19
CA LYS A 191 -16.26 -19.61 -35.77
C LYS A 191 -16.71 -18.43 -34.89
N PRO A 192 -17.55 -18.66 -33.86
CA PRO A 192 -17.94 -17.59 -32.95
C PRO A 192 -16.73 -17.07 -32.16
N ILE A 193 -16.66 -15.76 -31.92
CA ILE A 193 -15.66 -15.16 -31.04
C ILE A 193 -16.09 -15.42 -29.59
N VAL A 194 -15.40 -16.33 -28.92
CA VAL A 194 -15.64 -16.71 -27.51
C VAL A 194 -14.53 -16.16 -26.63
N VAL A 195 -14.90 -15.40 -25.59
CA VAL A 195 -13.97 -14.88 -24.59
C VAL A 195 -14.22 -15.52 -23.23
N LYS A 196 -13.16 -15.99 -22.59
CA LYS A 196 -13.19 -16.61 -21.26
C LYS A 196 -12.95 -15.55 -20.18
N PHE A 197 -13.97 -15.26 -19.38
CA PHE A 197 -13.89 -14.28 -18.30
C PHE A 197 -13.78 -14.99 -16.96
N VAL A 198 -12.59 -14.93 -16.34
CA VAL A 198 -12.37 -15.41 -14.98
C VAL A 198 -12.94 -14.41 -13.98
N ILE A 199 -13.93 -14.83 -13.20
CA ILE A 199 -14.69 -13.98 -12.27
C ILE A 199 -14.47 -14.50 -10.84
N ARG A 200 -13.97 -13.63 -9.96
CA ARG A 200 -13.79 -13.90 -8.53
C ARG A 200 -15.15 -13.99 -7.83
N THR A 201 -15.27 -14.87 -6.84
CA THR A 201 -16.57 -15.25 -6.27
C THR A 201 -16.84 -14.77 -4.85
N GLU A 202 -15.79 -14.45 -4.10
CA GLU A 202 -15.84 -14.22 -2.65
C GLU A 202 -16.38 -12.84 -2.29
N ASP A 203 -16.15 -11.84 -3.15
CA ASP A 203 -16.47 -10.44 -2.90
C ASP A 203 -17.21 -9.81 -4.10
N GLU A 204 -17.42 -8.48 -4.06
CA GLU A 204 -18.19 -7.75 -5.06
C GLU A 204 -17.62 -7.81 -6.50
N ARG A 205 -16.44 -8.40 -6.69
CA ARG A 205 -15.90 -8.69 -8.02
C ARG A 205 -16.80 -9.60 -8.84
N ARG A 206 -17.62 -10.44 -8.19
CA ARG A 206 -18.63 -11.23 -8.89
C ARG A 206 -19.63 -10.33 -9.61
N GLU A 207 -20.23 -9.39 -8.90
CA GLU A 207 -21.22 -8.45 -9.41
C GLU A 207 -20.62 -7.52 -10.47
N ILE A 208 -19.35 -7.10 -10.30
CA ILE A 208 -18.59 -6.35 -11.32
C ILE A 208 -18.41 -7.19 -12.59
N GLY A 209 -18.01 -8.46 -12.45
CA GLY A 209 -17.84 -9.39 -13.56
C GLY A 209 -19.14 -9.64 -14.33
N GLU A 210 -20.26 -9.80 -13.64
CA GLU A 210 -21.58 -9.91 -14.28
C GLU A 210 -21.98 -8.66 -15.05
N ALA A 211 -21.79 -7.48 -14.45
CA ALA A 211 -22.12 -6.21 -15.10
C ALA A 211 -21.34 -6.00 -16.40
N LEU A 212 -20.02 -6.26 -16.38
CA LEU A 212 -19.20 -6.19 -17.59
C LEU A 212 -19.56 -7.29 -18.60
N THR A 213 -19.87 -8.50 -18.14
CA THR A 213 -20.28 -9.58 -19.04
C THR A 213 -21.55 -9.21 -19.82
N ALA A 214 -22.54 -8.61 -19.16
CA ALA A 214 -23.75 -8.16 -19.83
C ALA A 214 -23.47 -7.12 -20.93
N GLU A 215 -22.52 -6.21 -20.73
CA GLU A 215 -22.12 -5.25 -21.76
C GLU A 215 -21.36 -5.90 -22.92
N LEU A 216 -20.49 -6.88 -22.65
CA LEU A 216 -19.79 -7.65 -23.69
C LEU A 216 -20.76 -8.50 -24.53
N GLU A 217 -21.77 -9.10 -23.90
CA GLU A 217 -22.79 -9.89 -24.61
C GLU A 217 -23.68 -9.01 -25.49
N LYS A 218 -24.02 -7.79 -25.04
CA LYS A 218 -24.71 -6.76 -25.86
C LYS A 218 -23.84 -6.24 -27.01
N ALA A 219 -22.52 -6.25 -26.85
CA ALA A 219 -21.58 -5.95 -27.94
C ALA A 219 -21.46 -7.08 -28.97
N GLY A 220 -22.15 -8.20 -28.77
CA GLY A 220 -22.17 -9.35 -29.67
C GLY A 220 -21.07 -10.37 -29.42
N LEU A 221 -20.25 -10.22 -28.37
CA LEU A 221 -19.29 -11.25 -27.99
C LEU A 221 -20.00 -12.43 -27.32
N THR A 222 -19.43 -13.62 -27.44
CA THR A 222 -19.84 -14.79 -26.64
C THR A 222 -18.93 -14.88 -25.42
N VAL A 223 -19.48 -14.85 -24.21
CA VAL A 223 -18.69 -14.86 -22.98
C VAL A 223 -18.85 -16.19 -22.24
N GLU A 224 -17.76 -16.92 -22.09
CA GLU A 224 -17.65 -18.06 -21.18
C GLU A 224 -17.29 -17.54 -19.79
N ARG A 225 -18.25 -17.59 -18.86
CA ARG A 225 -18.05 -17.19 -17.45
C ARG A 225 -17.32 -18.31 -16.71
N VAL A 226 -16.17 -18.01 -16.13
CA VAL A 226 -15.35 -18.93 -15.34
C VAL A 226 -15.29 -18.45 -13.90
N TYR A 227 -16.21 -18.92 -13.06
CA TYR A 227 -16.25 -18.56 -11.64
C TYR A 227 -15.19 -19.33 -10.85
N HIS A 228 -14.25 -18.60 -10.23
CA HIS A 228 -13.17 -19.21 -9.47
C HIS A 228 -12.90 -18.52 -8.12
N PRO A 229 -12.73 -19.30 -7.03
CA PRO A 229 -12.13 -18.84 -5.80
C PRO A 229 -10.65 -18.47 -5.98
N PHE A 230 -10.04 -17.90 -4.93
CA PHE A 230 -8.79 -17.15 -5.04
C PHE A 230 -7.70 -17.99 -5.68
N ALA A 231 -7.46 -19.16 -5.10
CA ALA A 231 -6.40 -20.03 -5.54
C ALA A 231 -6.56 -20.49 -7.00
N GLN A 232 -7.77 -20.87 -7.42
CA GLN A 232 -8.02 -21.33 -8.79
C GLN A 232 -7.87 -20.19 -9.81
N ALA A 233 -8.33 -18.98 -9.47
CA ALA A 233 -8.20 -17.83 -10.35
C ALA A 233 -6.73 -17.45 -10.57
N ILE A 234 -5.93 -17.39 -9.49
CA ILE A 234 -4.51 -17.03 -9.58
C ILE A 234 -3.73 -18.05 -10.42
N LEU A 235 -3.93 -19.36 -10.20
CA LEU A 235 -3.27 -20.40 -11.00
C LEU A 235 -3.67 -20.35 -12.48
N ARG A 236 -4.92 -20.00 -12.77
CA ARG A 236 -5.39 -19.95 -14.15
C ARG A 236 -4.88 -18.72 -14.91
N VAL A 237 -4.62 -17.61 -14.24
CA VAL A 237 -4.28 -16.34 -14.89
C VAL A 237 -2.77 -16.12 -14.90
N TYR A 238 -2.11 -16.26 -13.75
CA TYR A 238 -0.72 -15.84 -13.56
C TYR A 238 0.31 -16.96 -13.74
N THR A 239 -0.12 -18.21 -13.93
CA THR A 239 0.79 -19.36 -14.13
C THR A 239 0.52 -20.15 -15.41
N THR A 240 -0.12 -19.51 -16.40
CA THR A 240 -0.34 -20.08 -17.74
C THR A 240 0.11 -19.09 -18.80
N ASP A 241 0.57 -19.59 -19.95
CA ASP A 241 0.87 -18.75 -21.11
C ASP A 241 -0.41 -18.03 -21.59
N PRO A 242 -0.42 -16.69 -21.68
CA PRO A 242 -1.55 -15.96 -22.23
C PRO A 242 -1.96 -16.42 -23.65
N ALA A 243 -1.04 -16.92 -24.46
CA ALA A 243 -1.34 -17.43 -25.81
C ALA A 243 -2.13 -18.76 -25.83
N GLU A 244 -2.25 -19.46 -24.71
CA GLU A 244 -3.09 -20.67 -24.58
C GLU A 244 -4.58 -20.35 -24.41
N PHE A 245 -4.93 -19.07 -24.20
CA PHE A 245 -6.31 -18.60 -24.02
C PHE A 245 -7.10 -19.39 -22.97
N GLN A 246 -6.44 -19.77 -21.88
CA GLN A 246 -7.11 -20.27 -20.67
C GLN A 246 -7.97 -19.18 -20.02
N TRP A 247 -7.63 -17.91 -20.27
CA TRP A 247 -8.35 -16.72 -19.83
C TRP A 247 -8.21 -15.62 -20.90
N HIS A 248 -9.20 -14.72 -20.95
CA HIS A 248 -9.17 -13.52 -21.79
C HIS A 248 -9.28 -12.24 -20.95
N LEU A 249 -10.05 -12.31 -19.85
CA LEU A 249 -10.14 -11.24 -18.87
C LEU A 249 -10.25 -11.84 -17.47
N TYR A 250 -9.84 -11.07 -16.47
CA TYR A 250 -9.93 -11.46 -15.06
C TYR A 250 -10.26 -10.28 -14.15
N THR A 251 -11.18 -10.48 -13.19
CA THR A 251 -11.49 -9.49 -12.13
C THR A 251 -10.41 -9.51 -11.04
N GLU A 252 -9.44 -8.60 -11.14
CA GLU A 252 -8.32 -8.47 -10.19
C GLU A 252 -8.72 -7.74 -8.90
N GLY A 253 -7.97 -8.00 -7.83
CA GLY A 253 -8.07 -7.25 -6.59
C GLY A 253 -6.71 -7.20 -5.90
N TRP A 254 -6.33 -6.02 -5.42
CA TRP A 254 -5.00 -5.72 -4.87
C TRP A 254 -5.13 -5.14 -3.47
N GLY A 255 -4.33 -5.64 -2.53
CA GLY A 255 -4.24 -5.11 -1.18
C GLY A 255 -3.12 -4.08 -1.07
N ARG A 256 -3.35 -2.96 -0.37
CA ARG A 256 -2.31 -2.00 -0.01
C ARG A 256 -1.66 -2.34 1.32
N GLY A 257 -0.34 -2.22 1.38
CA GLY A 257 0.47 -2.47 2.58
C GLY A 257 0.89 -1.21 3.34
N ALA A 258 0.91 -0.05 2.69
CA ALA A 258 1.21 1.26 3.28
C ALA A 258 0.76 2.38 2.32
N VAL A 259 0.82 3.63 2.77
CA VAL A 259 0.84 4.81 1.89
C VAL A 259 2.23 5.06 1.32
N GLU A 260 2.29 5.65 0.13
CA GLU A 260 3.52 6.09 -0.53
C GLU A 260 3.32 7.51 -1.06
N LYS A 261 4.30 8.40 -0.81
CA LYS A 261 4.21 9.81 -1.23
C LYS A 261 4.56 9.97 -2.70
N TYR A 262 5.71 9.42 -3.09
CA TYR A 262 6.26 9.43 -4.44
C TYR A 262 6.46 7.98 -4.90
N ASP A 263 5.54 7.49 -5.70
CA ASP A 263 5.57 6.15 -6.30
C ASP A 263 6.63 6.08 -7.39
N PHE A 264 7.47 5.04 -7.30
CA PHE A 264 8.43 4.67 -8.33
C PHE A 264 8.29 3.21 -8.79
N ALA A 265 7.62 2.36 -8.00
CA ALA A 265 7.54 0.91 -8.24
C ALA A 265 6.17 0.46 -8.76
N THR A 266 5.08 0.99 -8.23
CA THR A 266 3.71 0.57 -8.55
C THR A 266 3.34 0.89 -10.00
N ILE A 267 3.71 2.08 -10.50
CA ILE A 267 3.49 2.40 -11.92
C ILE A 267 4.18 1.38 -12.86
N ASN A 268 5.37 0.91 -12.49
CA ASN A 268 6.08 -0.13 -13.23
C ASN A 268 5.36 -1.47 -13.13
N GLN A 269 4.99 -1.89 -11.93
CA GLN A 269 4.25 -3.13 -11.67
C GLN A 269 2.93 -3.18 -12.45
N MET A 270 2.28 -2.05 -12.62
CA MET A 270 0.93 -1.98 -13.17
C MET A 270 0.88 -1.72 -14.67
N CYS A 271 1.98 -1.25 -15.27
CA CYS A 271 1.99 -0.79 -16.65
C CYS A 271 3.17 -1.31 -17.49
N ALA A 272 4.31 -1.62 -16.88
CA ALA A 272 5.55 -1.89 -17.61
C ALA A 272 5.86 -3.40 -17.67
N PRO A 273 6.04 -3.98 -18.88
CA PRO A 273 6.44 -5.37 -19.04
C PRO A 273 7.68 -5.80 -18.24
N TRP A 274 8.70 -4.95 -18.13
CA TRP A 274 9.99 -5.31 -17.54
C TRP A 274 9.92 -5.69 -16.05
N LEU A 275 8.85 -5.33 -15.32
CA LEU A 275 8.69 -5.70 -13.90
C LEU A 275 7.87 -7.00 -13.70
N GLY A 276 7.53 -7.72 -14.78
CA GLY A 276 7.00 -9.09 -14.67
C GLY A 276 5.55 -9.23 -14.23
N ASN A 277 4.78 -8.15 -14.17
CA ASN A 277 3.36 -8.18 -13.76
C ASN A 277 2.38 -7.76 -14.88
N MET A 278 2.87 -7.85 -16.12
CA MET A 278 2.07 -7.73 -17.36
C MET A 278 1.95 -9.10 -18.04
N PRO A 279 0.89 -9.35 -18.84
CA PRO A 279 0.63 -10.67 -19.43
C PRO A 279 1.87 -11.28 -20.09
N GLY A 280 2.27 -12.45 -19.60
CA GLY A 280 3.50 -13.15 -19.96
C GLY A 280 4.44 -13.33 -18.76
N TRP A 281 4.33 -12.46 -17.77
CA TRP A 281 4.94 -12.59 -16.43
C TRP A 281 6.47 -12.69 -16.45
N LEU A 282 7.11 -12.31 -17.57
CA LEU A 282 8.52 -12.54 -17.88
C LEU A 282 8.98 -14.00 -17.72
N GLU A 283 8.05 -14.94 -17.82
CA GLU A 283 8.37 -16.36 -17.76
C GLU A 283 8.83 -16.90 -19.12
N ARG A 284 9.82 -17.78 -19.11
CA ARG A 284 10.39 -18.36 -20.33
C ARG A 284 9.39 -19.24 -21.04
N GLY A 285 9.22 -18.99 -22.33
CA GLY A 285 8.38 -19.79 -23.21
C GLY A 285 6.94 -19.33 -23.28
N TYR A 286 6.52 -18.38 -22.43
CA TYR A 286 5.23 -17.73 -22.55
C TYR A 286 5.29 -16.61 -23.59
N TRP A 287 4.16 -16.32 -24.23
CA TRP A 287 4.01 -15.08 -24.98
C TRP A 287 4.10 -13.88 -24.03
N GLN A 288 4.83 -12.84 -24.44
CA GLN A 288 5.05 -11.64 -23.64
C GLN A 288 4.34 -10.43 -24.28
N TYR A 289 3.51 -9.74 -23.49
CA TYR A 289 3.17 -8.35 -23.79
C TYR A 289 4.45 -7.51 -23.73
N SER A 290 4.68 -6.66 -24.72
CA SER A 290 5.87 -5.81 -24.80
C SER A 290 5.50 -4.39 -25.18
N ASN A 291 6.20 -3.42 -24.58
CA ASN A 291 6.07 -2.01 -24.89
C ASN A 291 7.37 -1.30 -24.47
N LYS A 292 8.26 -1.10 -25.44
CA LYS A 292 9.59 -0.53 -25.21
C LYS A 292 9.54 0.85 -24.55
N LEU A 293 8.57 1.69 -24.91
CA LEU A 293 8.46 3.03 -24.35
C LEU A 293 7.99 3.00 -22.89
N LEU A 294 7.06 2.11 -22.54
CA LEU A 294 6.65 1.90 -21.14
C LEU A 294 7.83 1.36 -20.32
N ASP A 295 8.63 0.45 -20.88
CA ASP A 295 9.82 -0.07 -20.20
C ASP A 295 10.88 1.02 -20.00
N GLU A 296 11.16 1.83 -21.03
CA GLU A 296 12.12 2.93 -20.94
C GLU A 296 11.70 3.99 -19.91
N LEU A 297 10.46 4.49 -19.99
CA LEU A 297 9.95 5.48 -19.03
C LEU A 297 9.89 4.92 -17.61
N GLY A 298 9.44 3.67 -17.50
CA GLY A 298 9.31 2.97 -16.23
C GLY A 298 10.65 2.77 -15.54
N GLN A 299 11.65 2.26 -16.26
CA GLN A 299 13.01 2.10 -15.72
C GLN A 299 13.63 3.45 -15.36
N ARG A 300 13.38 4.52 -16.11
CA ARG A 300 13.87 5.85 -15.74
C ARG A 300 13.33 6.31 -14.39
N ILE A 301 12.03 6.13 -14.14
CA ILE A 301 11.43 6.45 -12.83
C ILE A 301 12.01 5.53 -11.75
N PHE A 302 12.06 4.22 -12.02
CA PHE A 302 12.49 3.22 -11.05
C PHE A 302 13.95 3.39 -10.61
N LYS A 303 14.84 3.79 -11.53
CA LYS A 303 16.28 3.96 -11.30
C LYS A 303 16.67 5.40 -10.92
N GLY A 304 15.71 6.30 -10.75
CA GLY A 304 16.02 7.69 -10.36
C GLY A 304 16.64 8.53 -11.49
N GLU A 305 16.38 8.19 -12.77
CA GLU A 305 16.93 8.86 -13.96
C GLU A 305 16.11 10.11 -14.34
N PHE A 306 16.03 11.04 -13.39
CA PHE A 306 15.44 12.37 -13.53
C PHE A 306 16.25 13.42 -12.76
N SER A 307 16.25 14.65 -13.24
CA SER A 307 17.00 15.77 -12.66
C SER A 307 16.33 16.34 -11.42
N ASP A 308 15.00 16.41 -11.39
CA ASP A 308 14.23 17.01 -10.32
C ASP A 308 12.83 16.38 -10.21
N ARG A 309 12.05 16.81 -9.22
CA ARG A 309 10.67 16.35 -9.02
C ARG A 309 9.78 16.63 -10.23
N ARG A 310 9.97 17.76 -10.92
CA ARG A 310 9.13 18.13 -12.07
C ARG A 310 9.37 17.17 -13.24
N GLU A 311 10.61 16.79 -13.50
CA GLU A 311 10.91 15.78 -14.53
C GLU A 311 10.35 14.41 -14.13
N ARG A 312 10.46 14.00 -12.87
CA ARG A 312 9.82 12.77 -12.36
C ARG A 312 8.32 12.79 -12.65
N ASP A 313 7.65 13.88 -12.27
CA ASP A 313 6.20 14.03 -12.43
C ASP A 313 5.80 14.02 -13.93
N GLN A 314 6.61 14.59 -14.82
CA GLN A 314 6.39 14.52 -16.28
C GLN A 314 6.53 13.09 -16.84
N LEU A 315 7.54 12.33 -16.40
CA LEU A 315 7.70 10.93 -16.77
C LEU A 315 6.50 10.10 -16.28
N TYR A 316 6.10 10.33 -15.03
CA TYR A 316 4.98 9.64 -14.40
C TYR A 316 3.66 9.89 -15.14
N ARG A 317 3.39 11.16 -15.50
CA ARG A 317 2.25 11.54 -16.34
C ARG A 317 2.26 10.84 -17.68
N ARG A 318 3.40 10.88 -18.39
CA ARG A 318 3.52 10.29 -19.72
C ARG A 318 3.35 8.78 -19.69
N MET A 319 3.91 8.12 -18.69
CA MET A 319 3.76 6.68 -18.51
C MET A 319 2.31 6.29 -18.15
N THR A 320 1.66 7.06 -17.28
CA THR A 320 0.24 6.85 -16.94
C THR A 320 -0.65 7.01 -18.17
N GLU A 321 -0.40 8.03 -18.98
CA GLU A 321 -1.11 8.28 -20.24
C GLU A 321 -0.97 7.10 -21.21
N LEU A 322 0.25 6.60 -21.42
CA LEU A 322 0.52 5.44 -22.27
C LEU A 322 -0.15 4.17 -21.72
N CYS A 323 -0.11 3.97 -20.41
CA CYS A 323 -0.77 2.83 -19.76
C CYS A 323 -2.28 2.85 -19.98
N LEU A 324 -2.91 4.02 -19.84
CA LEU A 324 -4.32 4.24 -20.13
C LEU A 324 -4.64 3.99 -21.61
N GLU A 325 -3.78 4.48 -22.52
CA GLU A 325 -3.95 4.27 -23.96
C GLU A 325 -3.84 2.79 -24.34
N GLU A 326 -2.89 2.05 -23.75
CA GLU A 326 -2.71 0.61 -23.97
C GLU A 326 -3.85 -0.23 -23.40
N SER A 327 -4.45 0.21 -22.29
CA SER A 327 -5.64 -0.39 -21.68
C SER A 327 -5.52 -1.90 -21.46
N VAL A 328 -4.31 -2.40 -21.16
CA VAL A 328 -4.11 -3.82 -20.81
C VAL A 328 -4.73 -4.13 -19.44
N ARG A 329 -4.72 -3.16 -18.54
CA ARG A 329 -5.37 -3.22 -17.23
C ARG A 329 -6.36 -2.06 -17.10
N ILE A 330 -7.61 -2.39 -16.84
CA ILE A 330 -8.71 -1.44 -16.70
C ILE A 330 -8.98 -1.24 -15.21
N TRP A 331 -8.59 -0.11 -14.66
CA TRP A 331 -8.86 0.20 -13.25
C TRP A 331 -10.35 0.43 -13.02
N VAL A 332 -10.88 -0.01 -11.88
CA VAL A 332 -12.32 0.05 -11.57
C VAL A 332 -12.58 1.01 -10.42
N ALA A 333 -12.09 0.68 -9.24
CA ALA A 333 -12.34 1.43 -8.02
C ALA A 333 -11.29 1.12 -6.95
N THR A 334 -11.11 2.05 -6.02
CA THR A 334 -10.51 1.77 -4.70
C THR A 334 -11.62 1.75 -3.66
N VAL A 335 -11.59 0.75 -2.79
CA VAL A 335 -12.60 0.51 -1.76
C VAL A 335 -12.08 1.06 -0.43
N LEU A 336 -12.90 1.88 0.22
CA LEU A 336 -12.68 2.33 1.59
C LEU A 336 -13.10 1.21 2.55
N THR A 337 -12.20 0.25 2.72
CA THR A 337 -12.41 -0.90 3.60
C THR A 337 -12.65 -0.44 5.02
N SER A 338 -13.65 -1.01 5.68
CA SER A 338 -13.99 -0.76 7.08
C SER A 338 -13.75 -2.04 7.88
N TYR A 339 -12.73 -2.02 8.72
CA TYR A 339 -12.35 -3.14 9.58
C TYR A 339 -13.07 -3.01 10.91
N PRO A 340 -13.99 -3.91 11.29
CA PRO A 340 -14.66 -3.86 12.58
C PRO A 340 -13.72 -4.36 13.68
N LEU A 341 -13.79 -3.72 14.84
CA LEU A 341 -13.08 -4.08 16.06
C LEU A 341 -14.05 -4.03 17.24
N ASN A 342 -13.84 -4.89 18.23
CA ASN A 342 -14.41 -4.66 19.56
C ASN A 342 -13.90 -3.30 20.08
N LYS A 343 -14.80 -2.47 20.64
CA LYS A 343 -14.45 -1.15 21.21
C LYS A 343 -13.39 -1.21 22.32
N ASP A 344 -13.21 -2.37 22.95
CA ASP A 344 -12.26 -2.56 24.04
C ASP A 344 -10.81 -2.73 23.54
N VAL A 345 -10.61 -2.89 22.23
CA VAL A 345 -9.27 -2.90 21.60
C VAL A 345 -8.67 -1.49 21.65
N LYS A 346 -7.55 -1.35 22.36
CA LYS A 346 -6.76 -0.12 22.52
C LYS A 346 -5.46 -0.21 21.73
N GLY A 347 -4.69 0.88 21.68
CA GLY A 347 -3.36 0.90 21.07
C GLY A 347 -3.35 0.89 19.54
N ILE A 348 -4.40 1.45 18.93
CA ILE A 348 -4.59 1.47 17.48
C ILE A 348 -3.76 2.60 16.86
N SER A 349 -2.74 2.23 16.09
CA SER A 349 -2.09 3.14 15.13
C SER A 349 -2.87 3.08 13.81
N GLU A 350 -3.35 4.23 13.35
CA GLU A 350 -3.94 4.37 12.03
C GLU A 350 -2.82 4.32 10.96
N ASP A 351 -3.02 3.52 9.93
CA ASP A 351 -2.23 3.59 8.70
C ASP A 351 -3.19 3.98 7.58
N LEU A 352 -2.90 5.10 6.91
CA LEU A 352 -3.83 5.70 5.96
C LEU A 352 -4.00 4.88 4.68
N GLY A 353 -3.19 3.84 4.46
CA GLY A 353 -3.26 2.96 3.30
C GLY A 353 -3.74 1.57 3.68
N ALA A 354 -3.15 0.98 4.72
CA ALA A 354 -3.38 -0.40 5.11
C ALA A 354 -4.38 -0.60 6.27
N GLY A 355 -4.67 0.44 7.05
CA GLY A 355 -5.53 0.34 8.23
C GLY A 355 -4.98 -0.64 9.28
N VAL A 356 -5.82 -1.57 9.76
CA VAL A 356 -5.42 -2.60 10.75
C VAL A 356 -4.43 -3.62 10.18
N ARG A 357 -4.32 -3.69 8.85
CA ARG A 357 -3.37 -4.55 8.15
C ARG A 357 -2.03 -3.85 7.95
N SER A 358 -1.64 -2.91 8.81
CA SER A 358 -0.31 -2.29 8.77
C SER A 358 0.69 -3.06 9.64
N LEU A 359 1.97 -2.70 9.56
CA LEU A 359 3.01 -3.19 10.49
C LEU A 359 2.77 -2.71 11.93
N TRP A 360 1.97 -1.66 12.10
CA TRP A 360 1.87 -0.88 13.34
C TRP A 360 0.78 -1.35 14.28
N PHE A 361 -0.26 -1.99 13.73
CA PHE A 361 -1.47 -2.34 14.47
C PHE A 361 -1.21 -3.32 15.63
N LEU A 362 -0.77 -4.55 15.34
CA LEU A 362 -0.63 -5.60 16.37
C LEU A 362 0.54 -5.41 17.33
N ARG A 363 1.46 -4.47 17.06
CA ARG A 363 2.57 -4.17 17.98
C ARG A 363 2.09 -3.52 19.26
N ASN A 364 1.04 -2.70 19.16
CA ASN A 364 0.51 -1.90 20.25
C ASN A 364 -0.92 -2.29 20.63
N ALA A 365 -1.63 -3.05 19.79
CA ALA A 365 -3.00 -3.46 20.07
C ALA A 365 -3.09 -4.36 21.32
N TYR A 366 -4.02 -4.03 22.22
CA TYR A 366 -4.32 -4.85 23.40
C TYR A 366 -5.76 -4.65 23.88
N VAL A 367 -6.28 -5.59 24.65
CA VAL A 367 -7.51 -5.45 25.45
C VAL A 367 -7.11 -5.42 26.92
N GLU A 368 -7.66 -4.49 27.69
CA GLU A 368 -7.26 -4.31 29.09
C GLU A 368 -7.63 -5.54 29.94
N GLY A 369 -6.62 -6.13 30.60
CA GLY A 369 -6.80 -7.33 31.41
C GLY A 369 -6.65 -8.65 30.65
N GLU A 370 -6.43 -8.60 29.33
CA GLU A 370 -6.22 -9.77 28.48
C GLU A 370 -4.78 -9.77 27.93
N ASP A 371 -4.15 -10.95 27.90
CA ASP A 371 -2.81 -11.15 27.34
C ASP A 371 -2.83 -11.61 25.88
N GLU A 372 -4.02 -11.73 25.28
CA GLU A 372 -4.23 -12.26 23.95
C GLU A 372 -5.20 -11.44 23.11
N ILE A 373 -5.02 -11.50 21.79
CA ILE A 373 -5.95 -10.93 20.80
C ILE A 373 -6.24 -11.96 19.70
N THR A 374 -7.50 -12.06 19.31
CA THR A 374 -7.98 -12.95 18.25
C THR A 374 -8.36 -12.16 17.02
N ILE A 375 -7.69 -12.49 15.91
CA ILE A 375 -7.88 -11.90 14.59
C ILE A 375 -8.68 -12.85 13.72
N GLY A 376 -9.83 -12.41 13.26
CA GLY A 376 -10.60 -13.09 12.23
C GLY A 376 -10.14 -12.69 10.83
N HIS A 377 -10.08 -13.67 9.92
CA HIS A 377 -9.80 -13.45 8.51
C HIS A 377 -10.68 -14.37 7.64
N LEU A 378 -10.87 -14.10 6.35
CA LEU A 378 -11.56 -15.04 5.45
C LEU A 378 -10.84 -16.39 5.36
N TRP A 379 -9.52 -16.38 5.19
CA TRP A 379 -8.64 -17.53 5.21
C TRP A 379 -7.41 -17.21 6.06
N VAL A 380 -6.84 -18.21 6.71
CA VAL A 380 -5.49 -18.15 7.29
C VAL A 380 -4.46 -18.69 6.29
N TRP A 381 -4.87 -19.66 5.46
CA TRP A 381 -4.03 -20.24 4.43
C TRP A 381 -4.84 -20.70 3.23
N THR A 382 -4.31 -20.53 2.03
CA THR A 382 -4.80 -21.15 0.80
C THR A 382 -3.66 -21.89 0.11
N SER A 383 -3.95 -22.70 -0.92
CA SER A 383 -2.88 -23.33 -1.73
C SER A 383 -1.98 -22.33 -2.49
N ARG A 384 -2.28 -21.03 -2.41
CA ARG A 384 -1.46 -19.93 -2.93
C ARG A 384 -0.75 -19.12 -1.84
N SER A 385 -0.98 -19.44 -0.57
CA SER A 385 -0.33 -18.82 0.58
C SER A 385 1.03 -19.47 0.83
N ILE A 386 2.01 -19.08 0.02
CA ILE A 386 3.35 -19.67 -0.03
C ILE A 386 4.33 -18.87 0.81
N TRP A 387 4.93 -19.54 1.79
CA TRP A 387 5.87 -18.95 2.74
C TRP A 387 7.32 -19.23 2.34
N ASN A 388 7.86 -18.42 1.43
CA ASN A 388 9.30 -18.29 1.19
C ASN A 388 9.59 -16.81 0.84
N PRO A 389 10.66 -16.19 1.37
CA PRO A 389 10.93 -14.75 1.19
C PRO A 389 11.43 -14.35 -0.20
N VAL A 390 11.76 -15.30 -1.08
CA VAL A 390 12.38 -15.00 -2.39
C VAL A 390 11.33 -14.65 -3.45
N ALA A 391 10.25 -15.45 -3.55
CA ALA A 391 9.15 -15.18 -4.46
C ALA A 391 7.78 -15.68 -3.95
N GLY A 392 7.67 -15.90 -2.62
CA GLY A 392 6.41 -16.16 -1.93
C GLY A 392 5.77 -14.88 -1.39
N PHE A 393 4.84 -15.03 -0.44
CA PHE A 393 4.12 -13.92 0.20
C PHE A 393 3.36 -12.99 -0.78
N ASN A 394 2.73 -13.58 -1.80
CA ASN A 394 2.00 -12.85 -2.85
C ASN A 394 0.49 -12.72 -2.59
N ASP A 395 0.04 -13.00 -1.36
CA ASP A 395 -1.36 -12.94 -0.96
C ASP A 395 -1.52 -12.29 0.42
N VAL A 396 -2.68 -11.66 0.64
CA VAL A 396 -2.97 -10.97 1.91
C VAL A 396 -2.97 -11.92 3.11
N TYR A 397 -3.33 -13.20 2.94
CA TYR A 397 -3.45 -14.15 4.05
C TYR A 397 -2.07 -14.49 4.64
N SER A 398 -1.07 -14.72 3.79
CA SER A 398 0.31 -14.95 4.26
C SER A 398 1.00 -13.67 4.72
N VAL A 399 0.83 -12.55 3.98
CA VAL A 399 1.47 -11.26 4.28
C VAL A 399 1.01 -10.68 5.61
N ASP A 400 -0.29 -10.76 5.92
CA ASP A 400 -0.83 -10.17 7.15
C ASP A 400 -0.32 -10.88 8.41
N ILE A 401 0.06 -12.15 8.31
CA ILE A 401 0.73 -12.87 9.40
C ILE A 401 2.23 -12.56 9.37
N TRP A 402 2.88 -12.71 8.22
CA TRP A 402 4.33 -12.55 8.06
C TRP A 402 4.85 -11.19 8.53
N ARG A 403 4.13 -10.10 8.26
CA ARG A 403 4.54 -8.75 8.71
C ARG A 403 4.67 -8.61 10.23
N ASN A 404 4.07 -9.49 11.01
CA ASN A 404 4.20 -9.50 12.47
C ASN A 404 5.41 -10.33 12.95
N LEU A 405 6.02 -11.08 12.04
CA LEU A 405 7.16 -11.96 12.31
C LEU A 405 8.49 -11.34 11.87
N VAL A 406 8.48 -10.29 11.06
CA VAL A 406 9.67 -9.65 10.50
C VAL A 406 9.73 -8.16 10.85
N ASP A 407 10.93 -7.68 11.17
CA ASP A 407 11.24 -6.25 11.23
C ASP A 407 12.14 -5.90 10.04
N PRO A 408 11.69 -5.10 9.05
CA PRO A 408 12.53 -4.66 7.94
C PRO A 408 13.50 -3.51 8.35
N PRO A 409 14.59 -3.25 7.61
CA PRO A 409 15.53 -2.18 7.95
C PRO A 409 14.88 -0.79 7.92
N ILE A 410 14.07 -0.55 6.89
CA ILE A 410 13.37 0.69 6.56
C ILE A 410 11.90 0.36 6.33
N VAL A 411 11.02 1.31 6.64
CA VAL A 411 9.56 1.20 6.51
C VAL A 411 9.00 2.51 5.99
N ARG A 412 7.73 2.51 5.54
CA ARG A 412 7.00 3.74 5.26
C ARG A 412 6.35 4.30 6.52
N HIS A 413 6.46 5.60 6.71
CA HIS A 413 5.74 6.29 7.77
C HIS A 413 4.22 6.22 7.48
N PRO A 414 3.36 5.83 8.45
CA PRO A 414 1.94 5.51 8.20
C PRO A 414 1.09 6.69 7.74
N PHE A 415 1.55 7.92 7.98
CA PHE A 415 0.88 9.17 7.57
C PHE A 415 1.53 9.84 6.35
N THR A 416 2.85 10.07 6.36
CA THR A 416 3.54 10.79 5.28
C THR A 416 3.90 9.89 4.10
N GLY A 417 3.90 8.56 4.23
CA GLY A 417 4.34 7.64 3.17
C GLY A 417 5.80 7.77 2.75
N ILE A 418 6.60 8.60 3.43
CA ILE A 418 8.03 8.76 3.19
C ILE A 418 8.76 7.59 3.88
N PRO A 419 9.82 7.02 3.28
CA PRO A 419 10.64 6.03 3.95
C PRO A 419 11.24 6.59 5.25
N MET A 420 11.35 5.76 6.27
CA MET A 420 11.94 6.14 7.54
C MET A 420 12.76 4.98 8.11
N PRO A 421 13.85 5.25 8.87
CA PRO A 421 14.59 4.21 9.54
C PRO A 421 13.68 3.46 10.54
N PHE A 422 13.72 2.14 10.51
CA PHE A 422 13.01 1.30 11.49
C PHE A 422 14.01 0.55 12.37
N ARG A 423 14.76 -0.38 11.79
CA ARG A 423 15.78 -1.17 12.50
C ARG A 423 17.19 -0.99 11.94
N ALA A 424 17.35 -0.31 10.81
CA ALA A 424 18.62 0.23 10.37
C ALA A 424 18.58 1.76 10.38
N LYS A 425 19.59 2.39 10.98
CA LYS A 425 19.84 3.82 10.77
C LYS A 425 20.65 3.98 9.49
N TYR A 426 20.60 5.15 8.87
CA TYR A 426 21.37 5.42 7.67
C TYR A 426 21.82 6.88 7.59
N GLU A 427 22.89 7.08 6.84
CA GLU A 427 23.37 8.38 6.37
C GLU A 427 23.52 8.32 4.86
N VAL A 428 22.98 9.33 4.16
CA VAL A 428 23.00 9.41 2.69
C VAL A 428 24.00 10.48 2.26
N GLU A 429 24.87 10.11 1.32
CA GLU A 429 25.71 11.04 0.58
C GLU A 429 25.38 10.89 -0.91
N THR A 430 25.06 11.98 -1.59
CA THR A 430 24.70 11.94 -3.01
C THR A 430 25.36 13.09 -3.76
N ALA A 431 25.79 12.82 -4.99
CA ALA A 431 26.32 13.83 -5.90
C ALA A 431 25.22 14.51 -6.74
N GLY A 432 23.94 14.21 -6.46
CA GLY A 432 22.80 14.67 -7.26
C GLY A 432 22.70 13.94 -8.61
N PRO A 433 21.77 14.35 -9.48
CA PRO A 433 21.44 13.62 -10.71
C PRO A 433 22.59 13.56 -11.73
N GLU A 434 23.46 14.57 -11.74
CA GLU A 434 24.55 14.68 -12.73
C GLU A 434 25.94 14.36 -12.17
N GLY A 435 26.11 14.42 -10.85
CA GLY A 435 27.40 14.23 -10.20
C GLY A 435 27.76 12.75 -10.00
N ARG A 436 29.01 12.51 -9.60
CA ARG A 436 29.53 11.18 -9.28
C ARG A 436 30.41 11.22 -8.04
N LEU A 437 30.31 10.18 -7.21
CA LEU A 437 31.11 9.92 -6.03
C LEU A 437 32.15 8.85 -6.33
N LYS A 438 33.36 9.04 -5.82
CA LYS A 438 34.42 8.02 -5.90
C LYS A 438 34.10 6.86 -4.98
N ILE A 439 34.27 5.64 -5.49
CA ILE A 439 34.16 4.42 -4.69
C ILE A 439 35.56 4.06 -4.15
N PRO A 440 35.70 3.74 -2.85
CA PRO A 440 36.95 3.24 -2.29
C PRO A 440 37.43 1.94 -2.94
N GLU A 441 38.75 1.77 -3.10
CA GLU A 441 39.36 0.59 -3.75
C GLU A 441 39.20 -0.73 -2.96
N ASP A 442 38.84 -0.63 -1.68
CA ASP A 442 38.53 -1.78 -0.82
C ASP A 442 37.06 -2.19 -0.84
N ALA A 443 36.21 -1.48 -1.61
CA ALA A 443 34.85 -1.89 -1.86
C ALA A 443 34.80 -3.14 -2.77
N VAL A 444 33.74 -3.92 -2.63
CA VAL A 444 33.56 -5.22 -3.26
C VAL A 444 32.23 -5.35 -3.99
N VAL A 445 32.18 -6.28 -4.94
CA VAL A 445 30.97 -6.77 -5.58
C VAL A 445 30.96 -8.29 -5.53
N TRP A 446 29.78 -8.89 -5.55
CA TRP A 446 29.64 -10.34 -5.70
C TRP A 446 29.77 -10.72 -7.18
N ASP A 447 30.67 -11.64 -7.50
CA ASP A 447 30.84 -12.22 -8.82
C ASP A 447 30.19 -13.60 -8.84
N ALA A 448 28.99 -13.68 -9.42
CA ALA A 448 28.19 -14.90 -9.47
C ALA A 448 28.74 -15.98 -10.41
N GLU A 449 29.63 -15.63 -11.36
CA GLU A 449 30.29 -16.65 -12.20
C GLU A 449 31.40 -17.36 -11.43
N GLN A 450 32.01 -16.66 -10.47
CA GLN A 450 33.15 -17.16 -9.70
C GLN A 450 32.81 -17.50 -8.25
N ASP A 451 31.53 -17.40 -7.87
CA ASP A 451 31.00 -17.62 -6.51
C ASP A 451 31.81 -16.90 -5.43
N LYS A 452 32.20 -15.64 -5.64
CA LYS A 452 33.06 -14.92 -4.67
C LYS A 452 32.92 -13.41 -4.68
N TRP A 453 33.29 -12.79 -3.56
CA TRP A 453 33.48 -11.34 -3.46
C TRP A 453 34.79 -10.91 -4.13
N VAL A 454 34.70 -10.00 -5.10
CA VAL A 454 35.84 -9.40 -5.80
C VAL A 454 35.90 -7.90 -5.54
N ARG A 455 37.08 -7.29 -5.69
CA ARG A 455 37.21 -5.83 -5.60
C ARG A 455 36.43 -5.18 -6.73
N VAL A 456 35.82 -4.04 -6.43
CA VAL A 456 35.26 -3.15 -7.45
C VAL A 456 36.36 -2.77 -8.45
N GLN A 457 35.98 -2.59 -9.72
CA GLN A 457 36.94 -2.18 -10.75
C GLN A 457 37.50 -0.78 -10.42
N PRO A 458 38.82 -0.55 -10.52
CA PRO A 458 39.41 0.77 -10.26
C PRO A 458 38.79 1.86 -11.14
N GLY A 459 38.45 3.00 -10.53
CA GLY A 459 37.80 4.12 -11.22
C GLY A 459 36.28 3.98 -11.37
N THR A 460 35.66 2.94 -10.80
CA THR A 460 34.19 2.90 -10.69
C THR A 460 33.70 4.03 -9.79
N GLU A 461 32.63 4.68 -10.22
CA GLU A 461 31.95 5.75 -9.49
C GLU A 461 30.48 5.38 -9.27
N ALA A 462 29.80 6.09 -8.37
CA ALA A 462 28.37 5.93 -8.10
C ALA A 462 27.69 7.31 -7.97
N VAL A 463 26.37 7.35 -8.12
CA VAL A 463 25.59 8.58 -7.90
C VAL A 463 25.42 8.87 -6.40
N SER A 464 25.12 7.83 -5.63
CA SER A 464 24.87 7.95 -4.19
C SER A 464 25.56 6.84 -3.40
N LYS A 465 25.86 7.14 -2.14
CA LYS A 465 26.37 6.22 -1.12
C LYS A 465 25.42 6.28 0.08
N VAL A 466 25.03 5.12 0.57
CA VAL A 466 24.27 5.00 1.83
C VAL A 466 25.09 4.22 2.82
N THR A 467 25.36 4.81 3.99
CA THR A 467 26.01 4.12 5.10
C THR A 467 24.92 3.62 6.06
N PHE A 468 24.65 2.32 6.05
CA PHE A 468 23.73 1.68 6.97
C PHE A 468 24.42 1.30 8.27
N ASP A 469 23.73 1.53 9.40
CA ASP A 469 24.06 1.03 10.72
C ASP A 469 23.00 0.00 11.14
N TYR A 470 23.40 -1.27 11.12
CA TYR A 470 22.58 -2.43 11.48
C TYR A 470 22.76 -2.85 12.94
N SER A 471 23.24 -1.98 13.83
CA SER A 471 23.49 -2.34 15.25
C SER A 471 22.25 -2.87 15.98
N LEU A 472 21.03 -2.42 15.65
CA LEU A 472 19.80 -2.97 16.24
C LEU A 472 19.46 -4.40 15.75
N TYR A 473 20.10 -4.85 14.67
CA TYR A 473 20.08 -6.26 14.27
C TYR A 473 21.24 -7.02 14.90
N THR A 474 22.48 -6.53 14.76
CA THR A 474 23.66 -7.29 15.21
C THR A 474 23.78 -7.41 16.72
N ASN A 475 23.08 -6.56 17.48
CA ASN A 475 22.94 -6.70 18.93
C ASN A 475 21.75 -7.60 19.33
N ALA A 476 20.99 -8.12 18.37
CA ALA A 476 19.82 -8.94 18.57
C ALA A 476 20.02 -10.37 18.04
N LYS A 477 19.02 -11.22 18.31
CA LYS A 477 18.98 -12.60 17.82
C LYS A 477 17.82 -12.82 16.87
N TRP A 478 18.04 -13.73 15.92
CA TRP A 478 16.97 -14.41 15.21
C TRP A 478 16.10 -15.23 16.17
N HIS A 479 14.84 -15.49 15.81
CA HIS A 479 13.87 -16.19 16.68
C HIS A 479 14.33 -17.56 17.20
N HIS A 480 15.21 -18.27 16.48
CA HIS A 480 15.80 -19.53 16.94
C HIS A 480 17.01 -19.38 17.88
N GLY A 481 17.31 -18.16 18.33
CA GLY A 481 18.30 -17.87 19.38
C GLY A 481 19.72 -17.56 18.91
N ILE A 482 20.03 -17.69 17.61
CA ILE A 482 21.33 -17.28 17.06
C ILE A 482 21.40 -15.76 16.90
N GLY A 483 22.55 -15.16 17.23
CA GLY A 483 22.84 -13.74 17.01
C GLY A 483 22.89 -13.38 15.52
N ILE A 484 22.33 -12.24 15.16
CA ILE A 484 22.38 -11.73 13.78
C ILE A 484 23.78 -11.13 13.54
N SER A 485 24.38 -11.36 12.38
CA SER A 485 25.71 -10.82 12.06
C SER A 485 25.80 -10.31 10.61
N MET A 486 26.92 -9.68 10.28
CA MET A 486 27.23 -9.28 8.90
C MET A 486 27.17 -10.46 7.91
N ALA A 487 27.36 -11.71 8.36
CA ALA A 487 27.19 -12.89 7.50
C ALA A 487 25.75 -13.00 6.95
N ASP A 488 24.74 -12.69 7.76
CA ASP A 488 23.33 -12.70 7.34
C ASP A 488 23.05 -11.67 6.24
N ILE A 489 23.71 -10.51 6.30
CA ILE A 489 23.61 -9.43 5.32
C ILE A 489 24.32 -9.82 4.02
N LEU A 490 25.56 -10.31 4.12
CA LEU A 490 26.37 -10.70 2.96
C LEU A 490 25.74 -11.83 2.16
N TYR A 491 25.20 -12.86 2.83
CA TYR A 491 24.57 -13.97 2.13
C TYR A 491 23.38 -13.52 1.30
N ALA A 492 22.48 -12.71 1.86
CA ALA A 492 21.29 -12.23 1.14
C ALA A 492 21.65 -11.36 -0.08
N ILE A 493 22.66 -10.49 0.06
CA ILE A 493 23.16 -9.71 -1.08
C ILE A 493 23.73 -10.64 -2.14
N ALA A 494 24.62 -11.57 -1.78
CA ALA A 494 25.17 -12.52 -2.74
C ALA A 494 24.08 -13.38 -3.40
N GLN A 495 23.09 -13.86 -2.64
CA GLN A 495 22.00 -14.71 -3.13
C GLN A 495 21.19 -14.05 -4.26
N ILE A 496 20.85 -12.76 -4.15
CA ILE A 496 20.08 -12.11 -5.22
C ILE A 496 20.93 -11.92 -6.49
N PHE A 497 22.25 -11.67 -6.35
CA PHE A 497 23.17 -11.66 -7.49
C PHE A 497 23.35 -13.06 -8.09
N GLU A 498 23.41 -14.11 -7.27
CA GLU A 498 23.44 -15.51 -7.72
C GLU A 498 22.21 -15.85 -8.57
N ILE A 499 21.01 -15.62 -8.05
CA ILE A 499 19.76 -15.92 -8.78
C ILE A 499 19.67 -15.09 -10.07
N ALA A 500 20.19 -13.86 -10.06
CA ALA A 500 20.17 -13.00 -11.22
C ALA A 500 21.23 -13.36 -12.27
N TYR A 501 22.47 -13.65 -11.89
CA TYR A 501 23.60 -13.69 -12.83
C TYR A 501 24.24 -15.07 -13.02
N ASP A 502 24.08 -16.01 -12.09
CA ASP A 502 24.52 -17.40 -12.34
C ASP A 502 23.62 -18.04 -13.41
N GLU A 503 24.23 -18.66 -14.42
CA GLU A 503 23.52 -19.17 -15.60
C GLU A 503 22.56 -20.32 -15.23
N ASP A 504 22.97 -21.20 -14.31
CA ASP A 504 22.18 -22.36 -13.92
C ASP A 504 20.98 -21.95 -13.06
N LYS A 505 21.18 -21.06 -12.08
CA LYS A 505 20.13 -20.51 -11.21
C LYS A 505 19.16 -19.63 -12.00
N SER A 506 19.67 -18.76 -12.87
CA SER A 506 18.86 -17.91 -13.75
C SER A 506 17.96 -18.73 -14.68
N ARG A 507 18.42 -19.90 -15.14
CA ARG A 507 17.61 -20.80 -15.99
C ARG A 507 16.47 -21.48 -15.23
N VAL A 508 16.61 -21.65 -13.91
CA VAL A 508 15.54 -22.15 -13.04
C VAL A 508 14.57 -21.02 -12.74
N GLU A 509 15.03 -19.89 -12.21
CA GLU A 509 14.21 -18.74 -11.78
C GLU A 509 14.28 -17.58 -12.79
N VAL A 510 13.76 -17.81 -13.99
CA VAL A 510 13.89 -16.87 -15.11
C VAL A 510 13.22 -15.52 -14.83
N ALA A 511 12.00 -15.53 -14.30
CA ALA A 511 11.28 -14.30 -14.00
C ALA A 511 12.04 -13.45 -12.97
N ILE A 512 12.53 -14.08 -11.88
CA ILE A 512 13.31 -13.39 -10.83
C ILE A 512 14.60 -12.81 -11.42
N SER A 513 15.32 -13.58 -12.23
CA SER A 513 16.53 -13.11 -12.91
C SER A 513 16.24 -11.91 -13.83
N ALA A 514 15.18 -11.99 -14.62
CA ALA A 514 14.78 -10.94 -15.56
C ALA A 514 14.40 -9.62 -14.86
N THR A 515 13.64 -9.68 -13.76
CA THR A 515 13.20 -8.50 -13.03
C THR A 515 14.29 -7.90 -12.15
N SER A 516 15.23 -8.71 -11.64
CA SER A 516 16.27 -8.25 -10.72
C SER A 516 17.46 -7.60 -11.43
N LYS A 517 17.83 -8.07 -12.63
CA LYS A 517 19.00 -7.55 -13.38
C LYS A 517 19.00 -6.03 -13.56
N PRO A 518 17.91 -5.39 -14.06
CA PRO A 518 17.92 -3.94 -14.26
C PRO A 518 18.13 -3.15 -12.96
N ILE A 519 17.75 -3.73 -11.82
CA ILE A 519 17.90 -3.14 -10.50
C ILE A 519 19.34 -3.34 -10.02
N LEU A 520 19.84 -4.57 -10.04
CA LEU A 520 21.19 -4.91 -9.56
C LEU A 520 22.30 -4.23 -10.37
N GLU A 521 22.08 -3.93 -11.65
CA GLU A 521 23.00 -3.14 -12.48
C GLU A 521 23.29 -1.73 -11.91
N THR A 522 22.37 -1.18 -11.12
CA THR A 522 22.57 0.10 -10.44
C THR A 522 23.43 -0.02 -9.18
N PHE A 523 23.59 -1.21 -8.60
CA PHE A 523 24.43 -1.43 -7.42
C PHE A 523 25.89 -1.57 -7.83
N LYS A 524 26.72 -0.60 -7.45
CA LYS A 524 28.09 -0.46 -7.92
C LYS A 524 29.11 -1.17 -7.05
N ALA A 525 28.92 -1.10 -5.74
CA ALA A 525 29.78 -1.74 -4.77
C ALA A 525 29.18 -1.75 -3.37
N PHE A 526 29.76 -2.59 -2.53
CA PHE A 526 29.51 -2.67 -1.09
C PHE A 526 30.84 -2.49 -0.37
N ARG A 527 30.88 -1.73 0.72
CA ARG A 527 32.07 -1.65 1.59
C ARG A 527 31.68 -1.95 3.03
N ILE A 528 32.27 -3.00 3.57
CA ILE A 528 32.07 -3.39 4.97
C ILE A 528 32.98 -2.52 5.82
N VAL A 529 32.39 -1.60 6.59
CA VAL A 529 33.14 -0.65 7.42
C VAL A 529 33.55 -1.30 8.74
N ASP A 530 32.64 -2.04 9.35
CA ASP A 530 32.86 -2.84 10.55
C ASP A 530 31.79 -3.95 10.67
N ASP A 531 31.64 -4.56 11.84
CA ASP A 531 30.75 -5.71 12.05
C ASP A 531 29.24 -5.38 11.96
N HIS A 532 28.86 -4.10 11.96
CA HIS A 532 27.46 -3.64 11.90
C HIS A 532 27.21 -2.53 10.88
N LYS A 533 28.25 -1.98 10.25
CA LYS A 533 28.14 -0.93 9.24
C LYS A 533 28.50 -1.38 7.84
N LEU A 534 27.59 -1.09 6.91
CA LEU A 534 27.74 -1.37 5.49
C LEU A 534 27.52 -0.09 4.68
N GLU A 535 28.47 0.25 3.83
CA GLU A 535 28.28 1.25 2.78
C GLU A 535 27.80 0.56 1.51
N VAL A 536 26.76 1.13 0.89
CA VAL A 536 26.19 0.68 -0.37
C VAL A 536 26.28 1.81 -1.37
N TYR A 537 26.87 1.55 -2.53
CA TYR A 537 27.08 2.52 -3.61
C TYR A 537 26.13 2.20 -4.76
N VAL A 538 25.28 3.16 -5.14
CA VAL A 538 24.24 2.98 -6.16
C VAL A 538 24.25 4.11 -7.20
N ASP A 539 23.97 3.76 -8.45
CA ASP A 539 23.58 4.67 -9.52
C ASP A 539 22.09 5.01 -9.39
N PHE A 540 21.72 5.64 -8.27
CA PHE A 540 20.34 6.07 -7.98
C PHE A 540 20.36 7.42 -7.26
N TRP A 541 19.46 8.31 -7.64
CA TRP A 541 19.22 9.61 -7.01
C TRP A 541 17.72 9.84 -6.83
N HIS A 542 17.36 10.56 -5.77
CA HIS A 542 16.02 11.06 -5.55
C HIS A 542 16.11 12.41 -4.82
N PHE A 543 15.20 13.35 -5.09
CA PHE A 543 15.15 14.65 -4.41
C PHE A 543 14.77 14.58 -2.92
N ASP A 544 14.52 13.37 -2.42
CA ASP A 544 14.28 13.04 -1.02
C ASP A 544 15.22 11.88 -0.67
N GLU A 545 16.19 12.14 0.20
CA GLU A 545 17.27 11.20 0.53
C GLU A 545 16.75 9.89 1.15
N ASN A 546 15.57 9.90 1.78
CA ASN A 546 14.99 8.70 2.38
C ASN A 546 14.64 7.64 1.31
N TYR A 547 14.31 8.07 0.09
CA TYR A 547 14.11 7.17 -1.05
C TYR A 547 15.42 6.58 -1.56
N ILE A 548 16.53 7.33 -1.48
CA ILE A 548 17.87 6.80 -1.79
C ILE A 548 18.25 5.70 -0.79
N ALA A 549 17.98 5.94 0.50
CA ALA A 549 18.20 4.96 1.55
C ALA A 549 17.35 3.70 1.39
N GLU A 550 16.06 3.83 1.08
CA GLU A 550 15.19 2.68 0.82
C GLU A 550 15.69 1.87 -0.39
N TYR A 551 16.00 2.54 -1.50
CA TYR A 551 16.49 1.89 -2.72
C TYR A 551 17.77 1.09 -2.46
N ALA A 552 18.71 1.63 -1.68
CA ALA A 552 19.99 0.98 -1.38
C ALA A 552 19.90 -0.21 -0.40
N SER A 553 18.75 -0.49 0.20
CA SER A 553 18.58 -1.53 1.24
C SER A 553 18.25 -2.91 0.65
N LEU A 554 19.25 -3.67 0.19
CA LEU A 554 19.06 -5.01 -0.41
C LEU A 554 18.75 -6.15 0.57
N TRP A 555 19.21 -6.09 1.82
CA TRP A 555 19.11 -7.25 2.74
C TRP A 555 17.68 -7.58 3.18
N GLY A 556 16.83 -6.56 3.35
CA GLY A 556 15.42 -6.72 3.74
C GLY A 556 15.15 -7.27 5.15
N GLY A 557 16.12 -7.88 5.83
CA GLY A 557 16.01 -8.35 7.23
C GLY A 557 15.12 -9.58 7.44
N ALA A 558 14.82 -10.33 6.37
CA ALA A 558 13.75 -11.33 6.38
C ALA A 558 14.08 -12.62 7.15
N MET A 559 15.20 -13.28 6.84
CA MET A 559 15.54 -14.63 7.34
C MET A 559 17.05 -14.79 7.55
N PRO A 560 17.48 -15.74 8.42
CA PRO A 560 18.89 -16.05 8.64
C PRO A 560 19.54 -16.75 7.43
N TRP A 561 20.85 -16.55 7.24
CA TRP A 561 21.54 -17.06 6.06
C TRP A 561 21.49 -18.58 5.92
N GLU A 562 21.56 -19.32 7.03
CA GLU A 562 21.57 -20.78 7.03
C GLU A 562 20.28 -21.37 6.45
N LEU A 563 19.16 -20.66 6.63
CA LEU A 563 17.87 -21.07 6.09
C LEU A 563 17.77 -20.72 4.61
N LEU A 564 18.24 -19.54 4.20
CA LEU A 564 18.31 -19.16 2.79
C LEU A 564 19.21 -20.12 2.00
N TYR A 565 20.37 -20.48 2.57
CA TYR A 565 21.27 -21.47 2.00
C TYR A 565 20.63 -22.86 1.89
N LEU A 566 19.97 -23.32 2.95
CA LEU A 566 19.23 -24.58 2.92
C LEU A 566 18.17 -24.61 1.81
N MET A 567 17.47 -23.49 1.59
CA MET A 567 16.49 -23.34 0.51
C MET A 567 17.16 -23.38 -0.87
N ASP A 568 18.28 -22.66 -1.06
CA ASP A 568 19.03 -22.64 -2.33
C ASP A 568 19.53 -24.04 -2.71
N LYS A 569 20.00 -24.82 -1.72
CA LYS A 569 20.41 -26.22 -1.93
C LYS A 569 19.28 -27.05 -2.52
N GLU A 570 18.06 -26.90 -2.01
CA GLU A 570 16.88 -27.64 -2.49
C GLU A 570 16.37 -27.18 -3.85
N VAL A 571 16.48 -25.89 -4.15
CA VAL A 571 15.97 -25.31 -5.40
C VAL A 571 16.94 -25.53 -6.56
N PHE A 572 18.25 -25.36 -6.33
CA PHE A 572 19.24 -25.29 -7.40
C PHE A 572 20.20 -26.48 -7.45
N GLU A 573 20.64 -27.02 -6.32
CA GLU A 573 21.81 -27.92 -6.30
C GLU A 573 21.47 -29.41 -6.25
N LYS A 574 20.26 -29.79 -5.77
CA LYS A 574 19.91 -31.22 -5.73
C LYS A 574 19.87 -31.81 -7.15
N PRO A 575 20.33 -33.06 -7.36
CA PRO A 575 20.29 -33.70 -8.68
C PRO A 575 18.87 -33.84 -9.28
N ARG A 576 17.84 -33.84 -8.43
CA ARG A 576 16.42 -33.85 -8.81
C ARG A 576 15.66 -32.86 -7.93
N PRO A 577 15.76 -31.55 -8.20
CA PRO A 577 15.09 -30.54 -7.39
C PRO A 577 13.57 -30.73 -7.53
N LEU A 578 12.88 -30.76 -6.39
CA LEU A 578 11.42 -30.85 -6.33
C LEU A 578 10.76 -29.47 -6.28
N TYR A 579 11.55 -28.43 -6.05
CA TYR A 579 11.08 -27.12 -5.67
C TYR A 579 11.61 -26.00 -6.58
N THR A 580 10.87 -24.90 -6.60
CA THR A 580 11.22 -23.58 -7.15
C THR A 580 10.82 -22.50 -6.15
N TYR A 581 11.34 -21.29 -6.30
CA TYR A 581 10.91 -20.12 -5.55
C TYR A 581 9.64 -19.49 -6.10
N SER A 582 9.58 -19.28 -7.41
CA SER A 582 8.43 -18.65 -8.08
C SER A 582 7.39 -19.67 -8.56
N ASP A 583 6.16 -19.19 -8.73
CA ASP A 583 5.02 -19.98 -9.22
C ASP A 583 5.08 -20.23 -10.73
N THR A 584 5.56 -19.27 -11.52
CA THR A 584 5.77 -19.41 -12.95
C THR A 584 6.86 -20.44 -13.25
N ALA A 585 7.97 -20.45 -12.48
CA ALA A 585 8.98 -21.50 -12.57
C ALA A 585 8.43 -22.87 -12.14
N ALA A 586 7.60 -22.91 -11.09
CA ALA A 586 6.94 -24.13 -10.62
C ALA A 586 6.09 -24.74 -11.74
N ALA A 587 5.28 -23.92 -12.41
CA ALA A 587 4.44 -24.33 -13.53
C ALA A 587 5.26 -24.84 -14.71
N ARG A 588 6.27 -24.07 -15.17
CA ARG A 588 7.12 -24.45 -16.31
C ARG A 588 7.90 -25.74 -16.07
N LEU A 589 8.43 -25.93 -14.87
CA LEU A 589 9.29 -27.08 -14.54
C LEU A 589 8.52 -28.28 -14.01
N ALA A 590 7.18 -28.17 -13.88
CA ALA A 590 6.33 -29.16 -13.22
C ALA A 590 6.83 -29.52 -11.80
N ARG A 591 7.23 -28.50 -11.04
CA ARG A 591 7.72 -28.56 -9.67
C ARG A 591 6.75 -27.86 -8.72
N GLN A 592 7.00 -27.96 -7.41
CA GLN A 592 6.21 -27.25 -6.41
C GLN A 592 6.91 -25.94 -5.99
N GLN A 593 6.13 -24.90 -5.68
CA GLN A 593 6.67 -23.70 -5.06
C GLN A 593 7.06 -24.00 -3.60
N LEU A 594 8.31 -23.71 -3.20
CA LEU A 594 8.82 -24.04 -1.87
C LEU A 594 8.04 -23.25 -0.80
N SER A 595 7.73 -23.92 0.32
CA SER A 595 7.05 -23.28 1.45
C SER A 595 7.55 -23.83 2.78
N LEU A 596 7.84 -22.91 3.70
CA LEU A 596 8.44 -23.21 5.01
C LEU A 596 7.43 -23.65 6.09
N ILE A 597 6.15 -23.76 5.73
CA ILE A 597 5.06 -24.17 6.64
C ILE A 597 4.41 -25.51 6.25
N LEU A 598 4.68 -26.00 5.04
CA LEU A 598 4.09 -27.26 4.55
C LEU A 598 4.94 -28.44 5.01
N LYS A 599 4.33 -29.36 5.76
CA LYS A 599 4.98 -30.49 6.43
C LYS A 599 5.86 -31.31 5.47
N GLU A 600 5.36 -31.58 4.27
CA GLU A 600 6.04 -32.34 3.23
C GLU A 600 7.33 -31.63 2.79
N HIS A 601 7.28 -30.29 2.68
CA HIS A 601 8.40 -29.45 2.22
C HIS A 601 9.46 -29.34 3.30
N VAL A 602 9.07 -28.99 4.53
CA VAL A 602 10.01 -28.87 5.66
C VAL A 602 10.64 -30.21 6.05
N SER A 603 9.96 -31.34 5.77
CA SER A 603 10.56 -32.67 5.95
C SER A 603 11.69 -32.95 4.96
N VAL A 604 11.63 -32.39 3.73
CA VAL A 604 12.73 -32.47 2.77
C VAL A 604 13.88 -31.57 3.22
N LEU A 605 13.58 -30.31 3.54
CA LEU A 605 14.58 -29.35 4.06
C LEU A 605 15.31 -29.91 5.29
N ARG A 606 14.59 -30.55 6.22
CA ARG A 606 15.21 -31.21 7.39
C ARG A 606 16.23 -32.27 7.01
N ARG A 607 15.96 -33.09 5.98
CA ARG A 607 16.93 -34.12 5.55
C ARG A 607 18.19 -33.48 5.01
N THR A 608 18.04 -32.42 4.21
CA THR A 608 19.20 -31.69 3.69
C THR A 608 19.96 -30.97 4.79
N LEU A 609 19.28 -30.41 5.79
CA LEU A 609 19.93 -29.84 6.97
C LEU A 609 20.77 -30.89 7.72
N LEU A 610 20.23 -32.11 7.89
CA LEU A 610 20.98 -33.22 8.51
C LEU A 610 22.18 -33.67 7.65
N ASP A 611 22.06 -33.61 6.31
CA ASP A 611 23.16 -33.87 5.40
C ASP A 611 24.26 -32.81 5.57
N LEU A 612 23.91 -31.52 5.59
CA LEU A 612 24.85 -30.41 5.83
C LEU A 612 25.61 -30.57 7.15
N ILE A 613 24.91 -30.93 8.23
CA ILE A 613 25.52 -31.18 9.56
C ILE A 613 26.49 -32.38 9.48
N ARG A 614 26.05 -33.50 8.90
CA ARG A 614 26.84 -34.74 8.81
C ARG A 614 28.10 -34.53 7.97
N GLU A 615 27.97 -33.82 6.85
CA GLU A 615 29.04 -33.59 5.88
C GLU A 615 29.91 -32.40 6.26
N ARG A 616 29.50 -31.63 7.29
CA ARG A 616 30.17 -30.42 7.75
C ARG A 616 30.32 -29.40 6.61
N GLU A 617 29.27 -29.27 5.81
CA GLU A 617 29.23 -28.38 4.66
C GLU A 617 28.77 -26.97 5.07
N TYR A 618 29.51 -25.95 4.64
CA TYR A 618 29.08 -24.56 4.73
C TYR A 618 29.61 -23.76 3.52
N PRO A 619 28.90 -22.73 3.04
CA PRO A 619 29.27 -22.01 1.84
C PRO A 619 30.37 -20.97 2.12
N GLU A 620 31.62 -21.44 2.30
CA GLU A 620 32.75 -20.59 2.73
C GLU A 620 32.97 -19.35 1.85
N SER A 621 32.77 -19.47 0.54
CA SER A 621 33.05 -18.40 -0.42
C SER A 621 32.15 -17.17 -0.23
N PHE A 622 30.91 -17.36 0.22
CA PHE A 622 29.95 -16.29 0.52
C PHE A 622 30.40 -15.40 1.68
N PHE A 623 31.26 -15.93 2.56
CA PHE A 623 31.69 -15.25 3.79
C PHE A 623 33.15 -14.84 3.78
N ASN A 624 33.87 -15.11 2.69
CA ASN A 624 35.26 -14.69 2.52
C ASN A 624 35.31 -13.43 1.64
N VAL A 625 35.49 -12.28 2.29
CA VAL A 625 35.60 -10.98 1.61
C VAL A 625 37.05 -10.53 1.66
N LEU A 626 37.73 -10.60 0.52
CA LEU A 626 39.14 -10.20 0.37
C LEU A 626 40.09 -10.83 1.40
N GLY A 627 39.82 -12.07 1.83
CA GLY A 627 40.62 -12.82 2.81
C GLY A 627 40.14 -12.70 4.26
N LYS A 628 39.20 -11.81 4.57
CA LYS A 628 38.54 -11.74 5.89
C LYS A 628 37.32 -12.67 5.90
N LYS A 629 37.27 -13.56 6.88
CA LYS A 629 36.13 -14.46 7.11
C LYS A 629 35.10 -13.80 8.03
N TYR A 630 33.84 -13.76 7.60
CA TYR A 630 32.69 -13.26 8.37
C TYR A 630 31.85 -14.38 8.99
N GLU A 631 32.12 -15.63 8.61
CA GLU A 631 31.51 -16.81 9.21
C GLU A 631 32.51 -17.97 9.26
N THR A 632 32.25 -18.94 10.14
CA THR A 632 33.08 -20.14 10.32
C THR A 632 32.23 -21.41 10.27
N LEU A 633 32.88 -22.54 9.97
CA LEU A 633 32.23 -23.84 9.99
C LEU A 633 31.59 -24.16 11.35
N ASP A 634 32.26 -23.87 12.46
CA ASP A 634 31.74 -24.22 13.79
C ASP A 634 30.48 -23.40 14.13
N ASN A 635 30.46 -22.12 13.76
CA ASN A 635 29.26 -21.28 13.88
C ASN A 635 28.14 -21.75 12.94
N ALA A 636 28.47 -22.12 11.69
CA ALA A 636 27.50 -22.66 10.74
C ALA A 636 26.84 -23.94 11.28
N LEU A 637 27.61 -24.84 11.89
CA LEU A 637 27.08 -26.04 12.53
C LEU A 637 26.18 -25.69 13.72
N ALA A 638 26.54 -24.69 14.54
CA ALA A 638 25.69 -24.23 15.64
C ALA A 638 24.36 -23.63 15.13
N ARG A 639 24.40 -22.87 14.03
CA ARG A 639 23.23 -22.35 13.31
C ARG A 639 22.32 -23.48 12.80
N TYR A 640 22.89 -24.47 12.14
CA TYR A 640 22.13 -25.62 11.65
C TYR A 640 21.46 -26.42 12.78
N GLU A 641 22.15 -26.62 13.90
CA GLU A 641 21.56 -27.28 15.07
C GLU A 641 20.45 -26.45 15.72
N ALA A 642 20.59 -25.13 15.77
CA ALA A 642 19.53 -24.23 16.23
C ALA A 642 18.29 -24.29 15.32
N LEU A 643 18.48 -24.30 14.00
CA LEU A 643 17.40 -24.46 13.02
C LEU A 643 16.73 -25.84 13.11
N LEU A 644 17.51 -26.90 13.33
CA LEU A 644 16.97 -28.26 13.54
C LEU A 644 16.16 -28.33 14.84
N SER A 645 16.64 -27.71 15.91
CA SER A 645 15.92 -27.61 17.18
C SER A 645 14.62 -26.83 17.03
N TRP A 646 14.65 -25.69 16.32
CA TRP A 646 13.47 -24.92 15.97
C TRP A 646 12.43 -25.76 15.23
N PHE A 647 12.85 -26.46 14.17
CA PHE A 647 11.98 -27.36 13.43
C PHE A 647 11.38 -28.45 14.33
N ASN A 648 12.17 -29.08 15.19
CA ASN A 648 11.69 -30.15 16.08
C ASN A 648 10.67 -29.63 17.11
N GLN A 649 10.76 -28.36 17.51
CA GLN A 649 9.84 -27.74 18.48
C GLN A 649 8.58 -27.19 17.82
N ARG A 650 8.70 -26.60 16.62
CA ARG A 650 7.62 -25.84 15.95
C ARG A 650 6.94 -26.59 14.81
N GLY A 651 7.62 -27.57 14.20
CA GLY A 651 7.14 -28.29 13.03
C GLY A 651 7.22 -27.52 11.71
N HIS A 652 7.72 -26.28 11.71
CA HIS A 652 7.96 -25.43 10.54
C HIS A 652 9.37 -24.83 10.57
N MET A 653 9.82 -24.22 9.48
CA MET A 653 11.14 -23.59 9.36
C MET A 653 11.08 -22.05 9.23
N VAL A 654 9.94 -21.43 9.51
CA VAL A 654 9.84 -19.96 9.57
C VAL A 654 10.65 -19.43 10.75
N VAL A 655 11.75 -18.73 10.47
CA VAL A 655 12.60 -18.03 11.43
C VAL A 655 12.82 -16.60 10.94
N SER A 656 12.59 -15.61 11.80
CA SER A 656 12.80 -14.20 11.47
C SER A 656 13.20 -13.39 12.71
N SER A 657 12.96 -12.08 12.73
CA SER A 657 13.50 -11.15 13.73
C SER A 657 12.47 -10.19 14.33
N GLY A 658 11.19 -10.30 13.97
CA GLY A 658 10.13 -9.39 14.40
C GLY A 658 9.62 -9.57 15.84
N PRO A 659 8.59 -8.81 16.23
CA PRO A 659 8.07 -8.76 17.60
C PRO A 659 7.35 -10.03 18.02
N PHE A 660 6.86 -10.84 17.09
CA PHE A 660 6.28 -12.13 17.37
C PHE A 660 7.06 -13.26 16.68
N THR A 661 7.04 -14.44 17.29
CA THR A 661 7.42 -15.71 16.65
C THR A 661 6.18 -16.44 16.18
N LEU A 662 6.28 -17.17 15.06
CA LEU A 662 5.25 -18.15 14.70
C LEU A 662 5.35 -19.36 15.63
N GLU A 663 4.31 -19.59 16.43
CA GLU A 663 4.24 -20.73 17.36
C GLU A 663 3.73 -21.97 16.64
N THR A 664 2.63 -21.81 15.90
CA THR A 664 2.04 -22.87 15.10
C THR A 664 1.25 -22.28 13.95
N ILE A 665 1.13 -23.06 12.87
CA ILE A 665 0.23 -22.81 11.77
C ILE A 665 -0.35 -24.15 11.31
N ASP A 666 -1.67 -24.22 11.25
CA ASP A 666 -2.41 -25.38 10.78
C ASP A 666 -3.27 -24.96 9.58
N PRO A 667 -2.79 -25.21 8.35
CA PRO A 667 -3.54 -24.96 7.13
C PRO A 667 -4.91 -25.66 7.06
N ALA A 668 -5.04 -26.85 7.64
CA ALA A 668 -6.28 -27.63 7.60
C ALA A 668 -7.32 -27.07 8.59
N ALA A 669 -6.86 -26.66 9.78
CA ALA A 669 -7.70 -26.02 10.79
C ALA A 669 -7.91 -24.51 10.52
N GLN A 670 -7.25 -23.94 9.51
CA GLN A 670 -7.25 -22.50 9.22
C GLN A 670 -6.93 -21.67 10.47
N TYR A 671 -5.82 -22.03 11.11
CA TYR A 671 -5.38 -21.47 12.40
C TYR A 671 -3.91 -21.10 12.34
N ALA A 672 -3.55 -19.97 12.93
CA ALA A 672 -2.16 -19.66 13.25
C ALA A 672 -2.08 -18.96 14.62
N GLU A 673 -1.03 -19.26 15.37
CA GLU A 673 -0.74 -18.62 16.65
C GLU A 673 0.62 -17.96 16.58
N LEU A 674 0.67 -16.69 16.98
CA LEU A 674 1.89 -15.94 17.17
C LEU A 674 2.12 -15.72 18.66
N ARG A 675 3.38 -15.80 19.09
CA ARG A 675 3.78 -15.52 20.48
C ARG A 675 4.76 -14.38 20.54
N ALA A 676 4.62 -13.53 21.55
CA ALA A 676 5.51 -12.41 21.77
C ALA A 676 6.97 -12.87 21.90
N TYR A 677 7.87 -12.20 21.18
CA TYR A 677 9.30 -12.40 21.29
C TYR A 677 9.84 -11.53 22.42
N ARG A 678 9.97 -12.13 23.61
CA ARG A 678 10.39 -11.46 24.86
C ARG A 678 11.91 -11.50 25.11
N ASP A 679 12.73 -11.80 24.10
CA ASP A 679 14.19 -11.84 24.29
C ASP A 679 14.71 -10.43 24.63
N PRO A 680 15.56 -10.27 25.68
CA PRO A 680 16.09 -8.97 26.09
C PRO A 680 16.87 -8.19 25.02
N SER A 681 17.34 -8.88 23.98
CA SER A 681 18.05 -8.27 22.85
C SER A 681 17.13 -7.69 21.78
N TYR A 682 15.82 -7.96 21.84
CA TYR A 682 14.85 -7.32 20.94
C TYR A 682 14.75 -5.82 21.25
N PRO A 683 14.88 -4.93 20.25
CA PRO A 683 15.16 -3.52 20.50
C PRO A 683 13.93 -2.67 20.88
N PHE A 684 12.71 -3.20 20.75
CA PHE A 684 11.49 -2.42 20.91
C PHE A 684 10.58 -2.99 22.01
N LYS A 685 9.78 -2.11 22.61
CA LYS A 685 8.69 -2.42 23.54
C LYS A 685 7.41 -1.72 23.08
N PRO A 686 6.23 -2.02 23.66
CA PRO A 686 5.00 -1.38 23.25
C PRO A 686 5.07 0.13 23.48
N GLY A 687 4.62 0.90 22.49
CA GLY A 687 4.66 2.37 22.50
C GLY A 687 5.82 2.99 21.72
N ASP A 688 6.92 2.28 21.51
CA ASP A 688 8.07 2.82 20.76
C ASP A 688 7.69 3.20 19.32
N TRP A 689 6.69 2.51 18.75
CA TRP A 689 6.17 2.73 17.39
C TRP A 689 4.65 2.94 17.38
N PHE A 690 4.13 3.70 18.35
CA PHE A 690 2.72 4.10 18.38
C PHE A 690 2.54 5.46 17.68
N PHE A 691 1.70 5.49 16.64
CA PHE A 691 1.46 6.68 15.82
C PHE A 691 0.11 7.36 16.11
N GLY A 692 -0.82 6.66 16.75
CA GLY A 692 -2.16 7.18 17.01
C GLY A 692 -2.95 7.41 15.71
N GLN A 693 -3.68 8.52 15.65
CA GLN A 693 -4.53 8.92 14.53
C GLN A 693 -4.07 10.25 13.95
N VAL A 694 -4.43 10.53 12.71
CA VAL A 694 -4.09 11.79 12.04
C VAL A 694 -5.30 12.42 11.36
N GLN A 695 -5.38 13.75 11.37
CA GLN A 695 -6.44 14.44 10.65
C GLN A 695 -6.15 14.47 9.15
N SER A 696 -6.83 13.60 8.40
CA SER A 696 -6.77 13.60 6.94
C SER A 696 -7.29 14.93 6.35
N PRO A 697 -6.72 15.41 5.22
CA PRO A 697 -7.27 16.56 4.51
C PRO A 697 -8.73 16.33 4.11
N GLU A 698 -9.58 17.36 4.27
CA GLU A 698 -10.98 17.31 3.87
C GLU A 698 -11.54 18.70 3.50
N VAL A 699 -12.24 18.75 2.35
CA VAL A 699 -13.10 19.88 1.97
C VAL A 699 -14.43 19.76 2.70
N THR A 700 -14.72 20.73 3.56
CA THR A 700 -15.91 20.73 4.43
C THR A 700 -17.10 21.47 3.83
N SER A 701 -16.86 22.53 3.05
CA SER A 701 -17.91 23.25 2.32
C SER A 701 -17.34 24.09 1.17
N VAL A 702 -18.16 24.32 0.14
CA VAL A 702 -17.83 25.17 -1.01
C VAL A 702 -18.97 26.17 -1.23
N SER A 703 -18.67 27.45 -1.48
CA SER A 703 -19.69 28.40 -1.92
C SER A 703 -20.20 28.02 -3.32
N ARG A 704 -21.50 27.74 -3.43
CA ARG A 704 -22.11 27.22 -4.68
C ARG A 704 -22.66 28.30 -5.59
N ARG A 705 -22.78 29.53 -5.11
CA ARG A 705 -23.24 30.68 -5.88
C ARG A 705 -22.30 31.84 -5.59
N VAL A 706 -21.74 32.44 -6.63
CA VAL A 706 -20.81 33.58 -6.55
C VAL A 706 -21.38 34.71 -7.40
N ASN A 707 -21.58 35.89 -6.80
CA ASN A 707 -21.97 37.09 -7.52
C ASN A 707 -20.73 37.93 -7.84
N LEU A 708 -20.33 37.98 -9.11
CA LEU A 708 -19.12 38.69 -9.56
C LEU A 708 -19.16 40.20 -9.26
N ALA A 709 -20.35 40.78 -9.01
CA ALA A 709 -20.49 42.17 -8.60
C ALA A 709 -20.09 42.42 -7.12
N VAL A 710 -19.94 41.38 -6.31
CA VAL A 710 -19.70 41.44 -4.85
C VAL A 710 -18.47 40.64 -4.43
N GLU A 711 -18.26 39.48 -5.05
CA GLU A 711 -17.22 38.51 -4.71
C GLU A 711 -16.42 38.18 -5.97
N SER A 712 -15.09 38.15 -5.83
CA SER A 712 -14.17 37.78 -6.92
C SER A 712 -13.54 36.40 -6.71
N SER A 713 -14.09 35.58 -5.83
CA SER A 713 -13.54 34.27 -5.47
C SER A 713 -14.62 33.27 -5.06
N ILE A 714 -14.28 31.99 -5.17
CA ILE A 714 -15.05 30.89 -4.58
C ILE A 714 -14.40 30.55 -3.23
N THR A 715 -15.15 30.70 -2.14
CA THR A 715 -14.72 30.33 -0.79
C THR A 715 -14.88 28.82 -0.57
N VAL A 716 -13.79 28.17 -0.14
CA VAL A 716 -13.76 26.75 0.21
C VAL A 716 -13.29 26.60 1.65
N LYS A 717 -14.08 25.96 2.51
CA LYS A 717 -13.67 25.64 3.88
C LYS A 717 -13.03 24.26 3.93
N VAL A 718 -11.90 24.16 4.61
CA VAL A 718 -11.07 22.95 4.65
C VAL A 718 -10.61 22.65 6.07
N ARG A 719 -10.24 21.38 6.30
CA ARG A 719 -9.58 20.93 7.52
C ARG A 719 -8.49 19.89 7.18
N GLY A 720 -7.52 19.73 8.08
CA GLY A 720 -6.41 18.79 7.91
C GLY A 720 -5.10 19.32 8.48
N GLU A 721 -4.10 18.43 8.56
CA GLU A 721 -2.76 18.78 9.00
C GLU A 721 -2.07 19.75 8.03
N GLN A 722 -1.40 20.77 8.59
CA GLN A 722 -0.69 21.80 7.82
C GLN A 722 0.71 21.34 7.39
N PRO A 723 1.27 21.91 6.29
CA PRO A 723 0.64 22.86 5.37
C PRO A 723 -0.36 22.16 4.43
N LEU A 724 -1.51 22.82 4.18
CA LEU A 724 -2.53 22.38 3.22
C LEU A 724 -2.38 23.10 1.87
N TYR A 725 -2.78 22.42 0.80
CA TYR A 725 -2.82 22.95 -0.56
C TYR A 725 -4.11 22.49 -1.25
N LEU A 726 -4.76 23.39 -1.98
CA LEU A 726 -5.98 23.13 -2.73
C LEU A 726 -5.75 23.37 -4.22
N SER A 727 -5.61 22.29 -4.99
CA SER A 727 -5.66 22.37 -6.46
C SER A 727 -7.11 22.45 -6.93
N TYR A 728 -7.38 23.26 -7.95
CA TYR A 728 -8.71 23.41 -8.51
C TYR A 728 -8.69 23.43 -10.04
N VAL A 729 -9.78 22.95 -10.64
CA VAL A 729 -10.09 23.06 -12.07
C VAL A 729 -11.57 23.43 -12.20
N LEU A 730 -11.85 24.51 -12.93
CA LEU A 730 -13.18 25.00 -13.24
C LEU A 730 -13.45 24.82 -14.74
N ARG A 731 -14.51 24.09 -15.09
CA ARG A 731 -14.88 23.79 -16.48
C ARG A 731 -16.30 24.21 -16.82
N ASN A 732 -16.49 24.67 -18.05
CA ASN A 732 -17.82 24.83 -18.62
C ASN A 732 -18.42 23.43 -18.91
N PRO A 733 -19.57 23.07 -18.33
CA PRO A 733 -20.14 21.73 -18.45
C PRO A 733 -20.67 21.42 -19.86
N VAL A 734 -20.91 22.44 -20.70
CA VAL A 734 -21.43 22.28 -22.06
C VAL A 734 -20.30 22.08 -23.06
N THR A 735 -19.25 22.90 -22.98
CA THR A 735 -18.13 22.84 -23.94
C THR A 735 -16.99 21.93 -23.48
N GLY A 736 -16.94 21.59 -22.18
CA GLY A 736 -15.80 20.91 -21.55
C GLY A 736 -14.55 21.79 -21.39
N ALA A 737 -14.61 23.04 -21.85
CA ALA A 737 -13.49 23.97 -21.83
C ALA A 737 -13.12 24.33 -20.39
N GLU A 738 -11.82 24.33 -20.12
CA GLU A 738 -11.25 24.83 -18.88
C GLU A 738 -11.32 26.36 -18.85
N VAL A 739 -11.85 26.88 -17.75
CA VAL A 739 -12.10 28.31 -17.52
C VAL A 739 -11.05 28.88 -16.57
N ALA A 740 -10.73 28.12 -15.51
CA ALA A 740 -9.69 28.48 -14.56
C ALA A 740 -9.11 27.20 -13.93
N SER A 741 -7.82 27.22 -13.60
CA SER A 741 -7.17 26.18 -12.80
C SER A 741 -6.00 26.78 -12.03
N GLY A 742 -5.61 26.14 -10.93
CA GLY A 742 -4.51 26.63 -10.11
C GLY A 742 -4.39 25.88 -8.79
N VAL A 743 -3.50 26.39 -7.94
CA VAL A 743 -3.29 25.89 -6.57
C VAL A 743 -3.35 27.08 -5.62
N VAL A 744 -4.12 26.95 -4.54
CA VAL A 744 -4.19 27.96 -3.48
C VAL A 744 -3.85 27.33 -2.13
N GLU A 745 -3.21 28.11 -1.26
CA GLU A 745 -2.90 27.70 0.12
C GLU A 745 -4.02 28.17 1.05
N PRO A 746 -4.75 27.25 1.72
CA PRO A 746 -5.76 27.63 2.69
C PRO A 746 -5.14 28.33 3.92
N ARG A 747 -5.76 29.41 4.38
CA ARG A 747 -5.39 30.13 5.61
C ARG A 747 -6.52 30.04 6.62
N GLU A 748 -6.20 29.69 7.85
CA GLU A 748 -7.19 29.56 8.95
C GLU A 748 -8.39 28.66 8.59
N GLY A 749 -8.15 27.61 7.80
CA GLY A 749 -9.19 26.66 7.35
C GLY A 749 -10.04 27.16 6.17
N VAL A 750 -9.64 28.23 5.50
CA VAL A 750 -10.36 28.79 4.34
C VAL A 750 -9.41 28.97 3.17
N ALA A 751 -9.81 28.47 2.00
CA ALA A 751 -9.15 28.70 0.73
C ALA A 751 -10.03 29.57 -0.17
N GLU A 752 -9.42 30.56 -0.83
CA GLU A 752 -10.10 31.46 -1.75
C GLU A 752 -9.61 31.16 -3.16
N ILE A 753 -10.50 30.63 -4.02
CA ILE A 753 -10.18 30.34 -5.41
C ILE A 753 -10.49 31.60 -6.23
N PRO A 754 -9.49 32.26 -6.81
CA PRO A 754 -9.71 33.49 -7.56
C PRO A 754 -10.47 33.21 -8.86
N LEU A 755 -11.49 34.03 -9.15
CA LEU A 755 -12.20 34.07 -10.43
C LEU A 755 -11.62 35.21 -11.26
N GLU A 756 -10.48 34.95 -11.91
CA GLU A 756 -9.80 35.93 -12.76
C GLU A 756 -10.24 35.80 -14.22
N GLY A 757 -10.50 36.95 -14.87
CA GLY A 757 -10.90 37.03 -16.28
C GLY A 757 -12.40 37.25 -16.51
N ASP A 758 -12.79 37.27 -17.79
CA ASP A 758 -14.19 37.41 -18.21
C ASP A 758 -14.87 36.03 -18.15
N ILE A 759 -15.39 35.66 -16.98
CA ILE A 759 -16.09 34.39 -16.73
C ILE A 759 -17.59 34.65 -16.86
N PRO A 760 -18.26 34.20 -17.95
CA PRO A 760 -19.67 34.49 -18.16
C PRO A 760 -20.56 33.98 -17.03
N ALA A 761 -21.68 34.64 -16.77
CA ALA A 761 -22.71 34.10 -15.89
C ALA A 761 -23.21 32.73 -16.40
N GLY A 762 -23.34 31.76 -15.48
CA GLY A 762 -23.73 30.40 -15.82
C GLY A 762 -23.28 29.36 -14.79
N PHE A 763 -23.49 28.09 -15.13
CA PHE A 763 -23.08 26.96 -14.30
C PHE A 763 -21.72 26.42 -14.73
N TYR A 764 -20.90 26.10 -13.74
CA TYR A 764 -19.55 25.56 -13.95
C TYR A 764 -19.32 24.33 -13.07
N ASN A 765 -18.60 23.35 -13.60
CA ASN A 765 -18.12 22.21 -12.82
C ASN A 765 -16.81 22.60 -12.15
N LEU A 766 -16.79 22.56 -10.82
CA LEU A 766 -15.63 22.78 -9.99
C LEU A 766 -15.12 21.44 -9.45
N HIS A 767 -13.87 21.14 -9.76
CA HIS A 767 -13.15 20.00 -9.24
C HIS A 767 -12.02 20.50 -8.34
N LEU A 768 -11.99 20.01 -7.10
CA LEU A 768 -11.05 20.35 -6.05
C LEU A 768 -10.25 19.10 -5.63
N LEU A 769 -8.95 19.29 -5.40
CA LEU A 769 -8.10 18.33 -4.69
C LEU A 769 -7.40 19.04 -3.54
N LEU A 770 -7.74 18.64 -2.32
CA LEU A 770 -7.08 19.11 -1.11
C LEU A 770 -6.05 18.08 -0.65
N TYR A 771 -4.83 18.51 -0.36
CA TYR A 771 -3.72 17.66 0.07
C TYR A 771 -2.82 18.37 1.09
N SER A 772 -1.97 17.59 1.77
CA SER A 772 -1.02 18.06 2.78
C SER A 772 0.37 17.47 2.52
N ASP A 773 1.42 18.21 2.82
CA ASP A 773 2.77 17.63 2.80
C ASP A 773 3.07 16.73 4.00
N SER A 774 2.32 16.90 5.09
CA SER A 774 2.44 16.13 6.33
C SER A 774 1.60 14.85 6.31
N VAL A 775 0.70 14.69 5.34
CA VAL A 775 -0.21 13.55 5.21
C VAL A 775 -0.36 13.15 3.75
N SER A 776 0.11 11.95 3.39
CA SER A 776 0.02 11.38 2.04
C SER A 776 -1.36 10.82 1.74
N ARG A 777 -2.36 11.69 1.87
CA ARG A 777 -3.75 11.44 1.48
C ARG A 777 -4.33 12.66 0.81
N VAL A 778 -5.12 12.42 -0.23
CA VAL A 778 -5.81 13.46 -1.00
C VAL A 778 -7.32 13.37 -0.77
N ASN A 779 -7.98 14.52 -0.76
CA ASN A 779 -9.43 14.63 -0.76
C ASN A 779 -9.92 15.26 -2.06
N GLU A 780 -10.55 14.43 -2.89
CA GLU A 780 -11.23 14.86 -4.11
C GLU A 780 -12.66 15.32 -3.81
N HIS A 781 -13.01 16.51 -4.32
CA HIS A 781 -14.36 17.05 -4.23
C HIS A 781 -14.80 17.63 -5.58
N LYS A 782 -15.93 17.14 -6.10
CA LYS A 782 -16.55 17.63 -7.33
C LYS A 782 -17.91 18.24 -7.02
N THR A 783 -18.16 19.46 -7.50
CA THR A 783 -19.43 20.16 -7.34
C THR A 783 -19.72 21.04 -8.56
N THR A 784 -20.97 21.47 -8.71
CA THR A 784 -21.34 22.54 -9.64
C THR A 784 -21.46 23.84 -8.86
N ILE A 785 -21.02 24.94 -9.47
CA ILE A 785 -21.21 26.31 -8.97
C ILE A 785 -21.99 27.14 -9.98
N GLU A 786 -22.69 28.16 -9.50
CA GLU A 786 -23.41 29.16 -10.28
C GLU A 786 -22.68 30.50 -10.16
N VAL A 787 -22.30 31.07 -11.29
CA VAL A 787 -21.73 32.42 -11.39
C VAL A 787 -22.82 33.36 -11.88
N VAL A 788 -23.09 34.43 -11.15
CA VAL A 788 -24.09 35.44 -11.50
C VAL A 788 -23.47 36.84 -11.56
N GLU A 789 -24.07 37.71 -12.36
CA GLU A 789 -23.79 39.14 -12.40
C GLU A 789 -25.07 39.89 -12.04
N GLU A 790 -25.29 40.15 -10.75
CA GLU A 790 -26.44 40.93 -10.26
C GLU A 790 -25.94 42.21 -9.58
N GLU A 791 -26.33 43.38 -10.08
CA GLU A 791 -26.05 44.66 -9.41
C GLU A 791 -26.76 44.70 -8.04
N VAL A 792 -25.99 44.90 -6.97
CA VAL A 792 -26.56 45.13 -5.64
C VAL A 792 -27.24 46.51 -5.63
N GLN A 793 -28.57 46.53 -5.69
CA GLN A 793 -29.32 47.75 -5.40
C GLN A 793 -29.11 48.13 -3.92
N THR A 794 -28.28 49.15 -3.69
CA THR A 794 -28.15 49.80 -2.38
C THR A 794 -29.45 50.53 -2.07
N THR A 795 -30.34 49.89 -1.32
CA THR A 795 -31.45 50.62 -0.69
C THR A 795 -30.88 51.49 0.42
N THR A 796 -30.86 52.80 0.16
CA THR A 796 -30.62 53.83 1.19
C THR A 796 -31.74 53.72 2.24
N PRO A 797 -31.48 53.91 3.55
CA PRO A 797 -32.55 53.90 4.54
C PRO A 797 -33.49 55.07 4.23
N ALA A 798 -34.73 54.76 3.84
CA ALA A 798 -35.75 55.78 3.64
C ALA A 798 -36.17 56.36 5.00
N GLU A 799 -36.13 57.69 5.08
CA GLU A 799 -36.60 58.48 6.22
C GLU A 799 -37.99 58.04 6.67
N THR A 800 -38.11 57.76 7.97
CA THR A 800 -39.38 57.56 8.64
C THR A 800 -40.16 58.87 8.62
N THR A 801 -41.17 58.96 7.76
CA THR A 801 -42.26 59.94 7.92
C THR A 801 -43.44 59.23 8.55
N THR A 802 -43.76 59.64 9.76
CA THR A 802 -44.91 59.20 10.56
C THR A 802 -46.22 59.59 9.87
N PRO A 803 -47.22 58.69 9.83
CA PRO A 803 -48.60 59.11 9.86
C PRO A 803 -49.24 58.70 11.18
N THR A 804 -49.74 59.73 11.88
CA THR A 804 -50.69 59.65 12.97
C THR A 804 -51.96 58.94 12.53
N THR A 805 -52.41 57.90 13.24
CA THR A 805 -53.83 57.53 13.26
C THR A 805 -54.24 56.93 14.62
N VAL A 806 -54.98 57.76 15.35
CA VAL A 806 -56.13 57.52 16.23
C VAL A 806 -56.29 56.14 16.91
N ALA A 807 -56.33 56.22 18.24
CA ALA A 807 -56.64 55.16 19.19
C ALA A 807 -58.05 54.59 19.04
N THR A 808 -58.20 53.29 19.30
CA THR A 808 -59.40 52.73 19.92
C THR A 808 -58.96 51.72 20.97
N GLU A 809 -59.28 52.03 22.21
CA GLU A 809 -58.96 51.32 23.44
C GLU A 809 -60.13 50.38 23.76
N VAL A 810 -59.90 49.07 23.98
CA VAL A 810 -60.74 48.26 24.88
C VAL A 810 -59.92 47.10 25.51
N ALA A 811 -59.64 47.30 26.80
CA ALA A 811 -59.64 46.40 27.97
C ALA A 811 -58.77 45.13 28.08
N GLU A 812 -57.91 45.18 29.10
CA GLU A 812 -57.19 44.11 29.81
C GLU A 812 -58.11 43.15 30.60
N ALA A 813 -57.62 41.91 30.81
CA ALA A 813 -57.28 41.30 32.12
C ALA A 813 -56.98 39.79 31.96
N PRO A 814 -56.32 39.11 32.93
CA PRO A 814 -55.04 39.42 33.56
C PRO A 814 -54.03 38.25 33.43
N ALA A 815 -52.79 38.53 33.81
CA ALA A 815 -51.72 37.55 33.98
C ALA A 815 -51.96 36.66 35.22
N GLU A 816 -51.54 35.39 35.13
CA GLU A 816 -51.21 34.55 36.28
C GLU A 816 -49.82 33.91 36.04
N ASP A 817 -48.93 34.20 36.98
CA ASP A 817 -47.55 33.70 37.08
C ASP A 817 -47.52 32.21 37.45
N ALA A 818 -46.56 31.47 36.89
CA ALA A 818 -45.96 30.31 37.54
C ALA A 818 -44.50 30.12 37.08
N GLU A 819 -43.61 30.19 38.07
CA GLU A 819 -42.15 30.20 38.02
C GLU A 819 -41.51 28.94 37.41
N ILE A 820 -40.38 29.10 36.70
CA ILE A 820 -39.37 28.04 36.50
C ILE A 820 -37.97 28.62 36.77
N PRO A 821 -37.13 27.98 37.60
CA PRO A 821 -36.02 28.62 38.29
C PRO A 821 -34.73 28.73 37.46
N THR A 822 -34.01 29.83 37.68
CA THR A 822 -32.63 30.07 37.30
C THR A 822 -31.65 29.22 38.12
N LEU A 823 -30.78 28.44 37.47
CA LEU A 823 -29.60 27.82 38.10
C LEU A 823 -28.41 27.79 37.11
N LEU A 824 -27.68 28.91 37.05
CA LEU A 824 -26.20 28.93 36.94
C LEU A 824 -25.71 29.41 38.32
N PRO A 825 -24.64 28.86 38.98
CA PRO A 825 -23.40 28.33 38.39
C PRO A 825 -22.75 27.12 39.14
N ILE A 826 -22.30 26.06 38.44
CA ILE A 826 -21.49 24.97 39.05
C ILE A 826 -20.07 24.86 38.47
N VAL A 827 -19.73 25.55 37.39
CA VAL A 827 -18.43 25.34 36.70
C VAL A 827 -17.27 26.15 37.33
N ALA A 828 -17.54 27.21 38.11
CA ALA A 828 -16.48 28.02 38.71
C ALA A 828 -15.98 27.51 40.09
N ALA A 829 -16.75 26.65 40.77
CA ALA A 829 -16.41 26.16 42.11
C ALA A 829 -15.49 24.91 42.11
N LEU A 830 -15.51 24.12 41.03
CA LEU A 830 -14.69 22.89 40.93
C LEU A 830 -13.21 23.17 40.60
N VAL A 831 -12.90 24.29 39.95
CA VAL A 831 -11.52 24.67 39.60
C VAL A 831 -10.74 25.20 40.82
N LEU A 832 -11.42 25.82 41.78
CA LEU A 832 -10.79 26.31 43.02
C LEU A 832 -10.56 25.21 44.06
N VAL A 833 -11.35 24.13 44.06
CA VAL A 833 -11.17 22.99 44.96
C VAL A 833 -10.03 22.07 44.50
N ALA A 834 -9.82 21.92 43.19
CA ALA A 834 -8.69 21.17 42.64
C ALA A 834 -7.33 21.87 42.88
N ALA A 835 -7.28 23.20 42.79
CA ALA A 835 -6.06 23.97 43.08
C ALA A 835 -5.67 23.98 44.57
N ALA A 836 -6.65 23.94 45.48
CA ALA A 836 -6.41 23.84 46.92
C ALA A 836 -5.94 22.43 47.37
N ALA A 837 -6.41 21.37 46.69
CA ALA A 837 -6.01 19.99 46.99
C ALA A 837 -4.54 19.68 46.61
N VAL A 838 -4.03 20.28 45.53
CA VAL A 838 -2.62 20.11 45.07
C VAL A 838 -1.62 20.91 45.92
N LEU A 839 -2.05 22.04 46.50
CA LEU A 839 -1.22 22.84 47.42
C LEU A 839 -1.17 22.27 48.86
N LEU A 840 -2.13 21.43 49.24
CA LEU A 840 -2.18 20.77 50.57
C LEU A 840 -1.47 19.40 50.59
N THR A 841 -1.37 18.69 49.46
CA THR A 841 -0.62 17.42 49.36
C THR A 841 0.89 17.64 49.21
N SER A 842 1.33 18.71 48.54
CA SER A 842 2.76 19.07 48.41
C SER A 842 3.40 19.60 49.70
N ARG A 843 2.61 19.98 50.72
CA ARG A 843 3.11 20.37 52.06
C ARG A 843 3.18 19.22 53.08
N ARG A 844 2.62 18.04 52.78
CA ARG A 844 2.67 16.87 53.69
C ARG A 844 3.80 15.88 53.42
N PHE A 845 4.49 15.97 52.28
CA PHE A 845 5.63 15.09 51.95
C PHE A 845 7.01 15.65 52.34
N LYS A 846 7.09 16.79 53.06
CA LYS A 846 8.36 17.37 53.54
C LYS A 846 8.61 17.23 55.06
N LYS A 847 7.84 16.38 55.76
CA LYS A 847 8.09 16.01 57.16
C LYS A 847 7.63 14.57 57.43
N ARG A 848 8.47 13.60 57.07
CA ARG A 848 8.78 12.35 57.80
C ARG A 848 9.52 11.40 56.85
N THR A 849 10.80 11.15 57.18
CA THR A 849 11.72 10.11 56.69
C THR A 849 11.94 10.00 55.19
#